data_AF-A0A839T3I8-F1
#
_entry.id   AF-A0A839T3I8-F1
#
_cell.length_a   1.000
_cell.length_b   1.000
_cell.length_c   1.000
_cell.angle_alpha   90.00
_cell.angle_beta   90.00
_cell.angle_gamma   90.00
#
_symmetry.space_group_name_H-M   'P 1'
#
loop_
_entity.id
_entity.type
_entity.pdbx_description
1 polymer ?
#
loop_
_entity_poly.entity_id
_entity_poly.type
_entity_poly.pdbx_seq_one_letter_code
_entity_poly.pdbx_strand_id
1 'polypeptide(L)'
;MSRRRTWLLAGCLTLAAGGTQAELRLVLQTTDLDPAQRQASQTLLDEALAALPPVFVERLDRQVQVRWRADLPGNVYGRAGGNTLELDRRLLPALADGSAARQSTGRIHGTLRRELLATVLHELTHLYDRARLWQAQTAPVLARCRQAADSLGQIGQAQACLGQDQRRFSLSDDPRLLDLAGWQRRIGWRGEREHENGLVARNPDAYELSNPREFVAVNMEYFLLDPDYACRRPSLYRYFSEHFAWQPYRKTCAADFPILNAGRDFAHTPLLRLDPERILEVDYLFAEANQDWASRWGHSMLRLIICAPGRPRGPDCRLDLNQHLVLSFRAFVDDVQLSSWRGLTGEYPSRLFVLPLDQVIDEYTKMELRGLTSVPLRLSRAEIRAFVERSAELHWSYDGNYYFLSNNCAVETLSLLRGGVDRQELSRLETIMPNGLLELLLAHGLADADKLKDPREALRLGYRFDSYRERYQAMFEVIKSRLGVPEDSVEQWLDTKASDRRRWFVRADLRTAAALLLVEQAAQFRQLLLSRDELKRRYLSNREQPGDGMARADAMLKEILASSSYLSRPAELLDDEGYGLPQASEWQRLEKASGERQARMNRLADMLDKEVRLLVNADRRAELENIEGNLAELGKHLRQLHKAGGGLVLP
;
A
#
# COMPACT_ATOMS: atom_id res chain seq x y z
N MET A 1 -5.28 -70.16 43.97
CA MET A 1 -5.98 -68.95 44.44
C MET A 1 -5.85 -67.82 43.43
N SER A 2 -6.60 -67.92 42.33
CA SER A 2 -6.54 -67.08 41.13
C SER A 2 -7.66 -66.02 41.06
N ARG A 3 -8.00 -65.41 42.21
CA ARG A 3 -9.03 -64.35 42.27
C ARG A 3 -8.53 -62.98 42.75
N ARG A 4 -7.25 -62.86 43.16
CA ARG A 4 -6.69 -61.59 43.68
C ARG A 4 -5.86 -60.79 42.67
N ARG A 5 -5.48 -61.36 41.51
CA ARG A 5 -4.73 -60.64 40.46
C ARG A 5 -5.62 -59.94 39.42
N THR A 6 -6.87 -60.37 39.27
CA THR A 6 -7.82 -59.79 38.31
C THR A 6 -8.45 -58.47 38.79
N TRP A 7 -8.43 -58.20 40.10
CA TRP A 7 -8.98 -56.96 40.67
C TRP A 7 -7.98 -55.79 40.70
N LEU A 8 -6.67 -56.07 40.65
CA LEU A 8 -5.65 -55.02 40.57
C LEU A 8 -5.44 -54.50 39.13
N LEU A 9 -5.74 -55.32 38.11
CA LEU A 9 -5.73 -54.87 36.71
C LEU A 9 -7.02 -54.14 36.31
N ALA A 10 -8.15 -54.42 36.95
CA ALA A 10 -9.40 -53.67 36.74
C ALA A 10 -9.40 -52.29 37.43
N GLY A 11 -8.64 -52.11 38.51
CA GLY A 11 -8.47 -50.82 39.19
C GLY A 11 -7.51 -49.86 38.50
N CYS A 12 -6.50 -50.37 37.77
CA CYS A 12 -5.57 -49.53 37.00
C CYS A 12 -6.11 -49.13 35.61
N LEU A 13 -7.14 -49.80 35.09
CA LEU A 13 -7.76 -49.46 33.80
C LEU A 13 -8.94 -48.46 33.93
N THR A 14 -9.49 -48.25 35.11
CA THR A 14 -10.54 -47.23 35.36
C THR A 14 -9.97 -45.88 35.81
N LEU A 15 -8.69 -45.80 36.19
CA LEU A 15 -7.99 -44.54 36.47
C LEU A 15 -7.36 -43.88 35.22
N ALA A 16 -7.43 -44.52 34.05
CA ALA A 16 -6.90 -43.99 32.80
C ALA A 16 -7.99 -43.40 31.86
N ALA A 17 -9.27 -43.47 32.21
CA ALA A 17 -10.39 -42.99 31.38
C ALA A 17 -11.07 -41.72 31.92
N GLY A 18 -10.57 -41.15 33.01
CA GLY A 18 -11.04 -39.89 33.60
C GLY A 18 -9.99 -38.79 33.48
N GLY A 19 -9.33 -38.66 32.33
CA GLY A 19 -8.61 -37.43 32.05
C GLY A 19 -9.64 -36.31 31.99
N THR A 20 -9.77 -35.52 33.04
CA THR A 20 -10.40 -34.20 32.96
C THR A 20 -9.61 -33.45 31.90
N GLN A 21 -10.08 -33.47 30.65
CA GLN A 21 -9.48 -32.63 29.62
C GLN A 21 -9.71 -31.20 30.07
N ALA A 22 -8.58 -30.55 30.34
CA ALA A 22 -8.50 -29.18 30.75
C ALA A 22 -8.82 -28.35 29.50
N GLU A 23 -9.97 -27.68 29.50
CA GLU A 23 -10.56 -27.04 28.33
C GLU A 23 -11.40 -25.83 28.75
N LEU A 24 -11.57 -24.87 27.84
CA LEU A 24 -12.51 -23.76 28.02
C LEU A 24 -13.93 -24.29 28.22
N ARG A 25 -14.58 -23.89 29.32
CA ARG A 25 -15.98 -24.22 29.61
C ARG A 25 -16.79 -22.96 29.86
N LEU A 26 -17.87 -22.77 29.12
CA LEU A 26 -18.81 -21.66 29.31
C LEU A 26 -19.97 -22.14 30.20
N VAL A 27 -20.16 -21.49 31.35
CA VAL A 27 -21.21 -21.85 32.31
C VAL A 27 -22.22 -20.73 32.42
N LEU A 28 -23.42 -20.97 31.91
CA LEU A 28 -24.51 -20.01 31.95
C LEU A 28 -25.07 -19.88 33.38
N GLN A 29 -25.10 -18.65 33.89
CA GLN A 29 -25.86 -18.30 35.08
C GLN A 29 -27.35 -18.29 34.73
N THR A 30 -28.09 -19.28 35.24
CA THR A 30 -29.51 -19.47 34.90
C THR A 30 -30.48 -18.75 35.83
N THR A 31 -29.98 -18.06 36.86
CA THR A 31 -30.82 -17.26 37.77
C THR A 31 -31.58 -16.22 36.95
N ASP A 32 -32.88 -16.10 37.19
CA ASP A 32 -33.76 -15.13 36.52
C ASP A 32 -33.91 -15.33 34.99
N LEU A 33 -33.63 -16.54 34.48
CA LEU A 33 -33.92 -16.95 33.10
C LEU A 33 -35.08 -17.95 33.08
N ASP A 34 -36.05 -17.71 32.18
CA ASP A 34 -37.09 -18.69 31.85
C ASP A 34 -36.54 -19.84 30.97
N PRO A 35 -37.29 -20.94 30.73
CA PRO A 35 -36.79 -22.07 29.95
C PRO A 35 -36.38 -21.72 28.51
N ALA A 36 -37.11 -20.82 27.84
CA ALA A 36 -36.80 -20.43 26.46
C ALA A 36 -35.52 -19.59 26.41
N GLN A 37 -35.35 -18.66 27.35
CA GLN A 37 -34.15 -17.85 27.52
C GLN A 37 -32.93 -18.69 27.84
N ARG A 38 -33.06 -19.70 28.71
CA ARG A 38 -31.98 -20.66 29.02
C ARG A 38 -31.57 -21.44 27.79
N GLN A 39 -32.53 -22.01 27.07
CA GLN A 39 -32.26 -22.77 25.85
C GLN A 39 -31.55 -21.91 24.81
N ALA A 40 -32.08 -20.73 24.50
CA ALA A 40 -31.52 -19.85 23.48
C ALA A 40 -30.12 -19.33 23.84
N SER A 41 -29.89 -19.01 25.12
CA SER A 41 -28.57 -18.65 25.64
C SER A 41 -27.59 -19.82 25.53
N GLN A 42 -27.99 -21.03 25.91
CA GLN A 42 -27.11 -22.20 25.83
C GLN A 42 -26.75 -22.52 24.38
N THR A 43 -27.71 -22.51 23.46
CA THR A 43 -27.45 -22.70 22.02
C THR A 43 -26.44 -21.68 21.48
N LEU A 44 -26.54 -20.41 21.88
CA LEU A 44 -25.57 -19.37 21.49
C LEU A 44 -24.14 -19.70 21.98
N LEU A 45 -24.01 -20.18 23.21
CA LEU A 45 -22.71 -20.54 23.79
C LEU A 45 -22.12 -21.81 23.17
N ASP A 46 -22.95 -22.81 22.89
CA ASP A 46 -22.54 -24.04 22.25
C ASP A 46 -22.04 -23.77 20.81
N GLU A 47 -22.74 -22.90 20.06
CA GLU A 47 -22.30 -22.45 18.75
C GLU A 47 -20.98 -21.67 18.82
N ALA A 48 -20.80 -20.80 19.81
CA ALA A 48 -19.55 -20.07 19.99
C ALA A 48 -18.38 -21.03 20.27
N LEU A 49 -18.56 -22.00 21.17
CA LEU A 49 -17.55 -23.02 21.43
C LEU A 49 -17.23 -23.86 20.18
N ALA A 50 -18.24 -24.24 19.41
CA ALA A 50 -18.07 -25.03 18.19
C ALA A 50 -17.33 -24.26 17.08
N ALA A 51 -17.43 -22.93 17.07
CA ALA A 51 -16.73 -22.09 16.09
C ALA A 51 -15.25 -21.88 16.44
N LEU A 52 -14.84 -22.00 17.70
CA LEU A 52 -13.46 -21.72 18.13
C LEU A 52 -12.46 -22.78 17.63
N PRO A 53 -11.20 -22.40 17.35
CA PRO A 53 -10.16 -23.36 17.05
C PRO A 53 -9.96 -24.35 18.21
N PRO A 54 -9.73 -25.65 17.96
CA PRO A 54 -9.48 -26.63 19.03
C PRO A 54 -8.33 -26.23 19.97
N VAL A 55 -7.24 -25.71 19.40
CA VAL A 55 -6.07 -25.22 20.15
C VAL A 55 -6.40 -24.01 21.02
N PHE A 56 -7.38 -23.19 20.64
CA PHE A 56 -7.86 -22.08 21.46
C PHE A 56 -8.54 -22.60 22.72
N VAL A 57 -9.46 -23.55 22.55
CA VAL A 57 -10.25 -24.18 23.62
C VAL A 57 -9.34 -24.92 24.61
N GLU A 58 -8.38 -25.69 24.09
CA GLU A 58 -7.40 -26.43 24.89
C GLU A 58 -6.50 -25.48 25.69
N ARG A 59 -5.93 -24.44 25.06
CA ARG A 59 -4.94 -23.58 25.73
C ARG A 59 -5.54 -22.61 26.73
N LEU A 60 -6.78 -22.13 26.51
CA LEU A 60 -7.39 -21.18 27.45
C LEU A 60 -7.77 -21.83 28.78
N ASP A 61 -8.07 -23.14 28.77
CA ASP A 61 -8.28 -24.01 29.95
C ASP A 61 -8.85 -23.27 31.17
N ARG A 62 -10.10 -22.81 31.05
CA ARG A 62 -10.74 -21.97 32.07
C ARG A 62 -12.25 -22.17 32.06
N GLN A 63 -12.85 -22.13 33.24
CA GLN A 63 -14.29 -21.97 33.39
C GLN A 63 -14.67 -20.48 33.34
N VAL A 64 -15.52 -20.09 32.39
CA VAL A 64 -16.04 -18.72 32.22
C VAL A 64 -17.52 -18.71 32.55
N GLN A 65 -17.90 -17.92 33.56
CA GLN A 65 -19.29 -17.70 33.94
C GLN A 65 -19.94 -16.70 32.99
N VAL A 66 -21.02 -17.09 32.33
CA VAL A 66 -21.77 -16.23 31.41
C VAL A 66 -23.04 -15.73 32.09
N ARG A 67 -23.30 -14.43 32.08
CA ARG A 67 -24.50 -13.86 32.69
C ARG A 67 -25.11 -12.71 31.89
N TRP A 68 -26.42 -12.58 31.96
CA TRP A 68 -27.16 -11.46 31.37
C TRP A 68 -27.31 -10.31 32.37
N ARG A 69 -26.93 -9.09 31.96
CA ARG A 69 -26.91 -7.88 32.80
C ARG A 69 -27.81 -6.79 32.22
N ALA A 70 -28.56 -6.10 33.07
CA ALA A 70 -29.46 -5.02 32.65
C ALA A 70 -28.78 -3.64 32.61
N ASP A 71 -27.58 -3.52 33.18
CA ASP A 71 -26.86 -2.27 33.43
C ASP A 71 -25.64 -2.07 32.51
N LEU A 72 -25.57 -2.80 31.38
CA LEU A 72 -24.55 -2.55 30.37
C LEU A 72 -24.88 -1.25 29.58
N PRO A 73 -23.86 -0.47 29.17
CA PRO A 73 -24.05 0.72 28.34
C PRO A 73 -24.88 0.42 27.07
N GLY A 74 -25.62 1.42 26.58
CA GLY A 74 -26.56 1.29 25.44
C GLY A 74 -25.96 0.69 24.15
N ASN A 75 -24.67 0.91 23.93
CA ASN A 75 -23.93 0.53 22.74
C ASN A 75 -23.09 -0.74 22.90
N VAL A 76 -23.19 -1.43 24.04
CA VAL A 76 -22.35 -2.58 24.39
C VAL A 76 -23.20 -3.84 24.46
N TYR A 77 -22.91 -4.83 23.61
CA TYR A 77 -23.64 -6.11 23.59
C TYR A 77 -23.07 -7.11 24.60
N GLY A 78 -21.78 -7.01 24.90
CA GLY A 78 -21.12 -7.83 25.91
C GLY A 78 -19.82 -7.23 26.41
N ARG A 79 -19.27 -7.84 27.47
CA ARG A 79 -17.92 -7.55 27.99
C ARG A 79 -17.37 -8.74 28.76
N ALA A 80 -16.06 -8.95 28.72
CA ALA A 80 -15.38 -9.96 29.51
C ALA A 80 -14.28 -9.40 30.43
N GLY A 81 -14.21 -10.00 31.62
CA GLY A 81 -13.23 -9.69 32.65
C GLY A 81 -13.06 -10.83 33.64
N GLY A 82 -11.82 -11.16 33.98
CA GLY A 82 -11.53 -12.31 34.85
C GLY A 82 -12.07 -13.61 34.27
N ASN A 83 -12.96 -14.27 35.01
CA ASN A 83 -13.64 -15.50 34.60
C ASN A 83 -15.12 -15.25 34.27
N THR A 84 -15.49 -14.03 33.88
CA THR A 84 -16.88 -13.66 33.59
C THR A 84 -17.01 -13.09 32.18
N LEU A 85 -18.07 -13.50 31.49
CA LEU A 85 -18.56 -12.89 30.26
C LEU A 85 -19.99 -12.40 30.52
N GLU A 86 -20.21 -11.11 30.33
CA GLU A 86 -21.50 -10.47 30.55
C GLU A 86 -22.13 -10.11 29.20
N LEU A 87 -23.40 -10.42 29.03
CA LEU A 87 -24.19 -10.07 27.84
C LEU A 87 -25.33 -9.13 28.22
N ASP A 88 -25.72 -8.25 27.31
CA ASP A 88 -26.78 -7.28 27.55
C ASP A 88 -28.17 -7.92 27.54
N ARG A 89 -28.83 -7.90 28.71
CA ARG A 89 -30.15 -8.51 28.93
C ARG A 89 -31.22 -7.94 28.00
N ARG A 90 -31.05 -6.73 27.45
CA ARG A 90 -32.00 -6.13 26.49
C ARG A 90 -32.10 -6.93 25.18
N LEU A 91 -31.07 -7.69 24.82
CA LEU A 91 -31.00 -8.48 23.59
C LEU A 91 -31.61 -9.89 23.76
N LEU A 92 -31.78 -10.34 25.00
CA LEU A 92 -32.24 -11.68 25.34
C LEU A 92 -33.67 -12.00 24.84
N PRO A 93 -34.68 -11.11 24.90
CA PRO A 93 -36.01 -11.41 24.40
C PRO A 93 -36.01 -11.79 22.91
N ALA A 94 -35.31 -11.01 22.08
CA ALA A 94 -35.21 -11.27 20.65
C ALA A 94 -34.43 -12.55 20.32
N LEU A 95 -33.45 -12.91 21.16
CA LEU A 95 -32.75 -14.18 21.06
C LEU A 95 -33.67 -15.36 21.40
N ALA A 96 -34.48 -15.23 22.46
CA ALA A 96 -35.34 -16.29 22.96
C ALA A 96 -36.56 -16.57 22.07
N ASP A 97 -37.17 -15.54 21.48
CA ASP A 97 -38.31 -15.68 20.56
C ASP A 97 -37.91 -15.96 19.10
N GLY A 98 -36.60 -15.94 18.80
CA GLY A 98 -36.04 -16.21 17.48
C GLY A 98 -36.17 -15.06 16.48
N SER A 99 -36.66 -13.87 16.88
CA SER A 99 -36.71 -12.68 16.03
C SER A 99 -35.31 -12.16 15.70
N ALA A 100 -34.32 -12.38 16.56
CA ALA A 100 -32.92 -11.97 16.36
C ALA A 100 -32.30 -12.56 15.07
N ALA A 101 -32.78 -13.72 14.60
CA ALA A 101 -32.29 -14.33 13.36
C ALA A 101 -32.75 -13.60 12.09
N ARG A 102 -33.77 -12.75 12.20
CA ARG A 102 -34.37 -11.99 11.08
C ARG A 102 -34.19 -10.47 11.24
N GLN A 103 -33.89 -10.00 12.45
CA GLN A 103 -33.62 -8.59 12.72
C GLN A 103 -32.28 -8.18 12.11
N SER A 104 -32.34 -7.34 11.07
CA SER A 104 -31.16 -6.73 10.46
C SER A 104 -30.53 -5.71 11.39
N THR A 105 -29.20 -5.67 11.43
CA THR A 105 -28.41 -4.72 12.24
C THR A 105 -27.78 -3.62 11.41
N GLY A 106 -27.82 -3.74 10.08
CA GLY A 106 -27.11 -2.83 9.16
C GLY A 106 -25.59 -2.95 9.21
N ARG A 107 -25.05 -3.93 9.97
CA ARG A 107 -23.62 -4.26 10.07
C ARG A 107 -23.30 -5.51 9.23
N ILE A 108 -22.02 -5.83 9.08
CA ILE A 108 -21.57 -6.90 8.16
C ILE A 108 -22.00 -8.31 8.61
N HIS A 109 -22.10 -8.59 9.91
CA HIS A 109 -22.66 -9.88 10.35
C HIS A 109 -24.17 -10.01 10.06
N GLY A 110 -24.85 -8.91 9.71
CA GLY A 110 -26.15 -8.90 9.06
C GLY A 110 -27.33 -8.97 10.01
N THR A 111 -27.34 -9.92 10.96
CA THR A 111 -28.48 -10.15 11.87
C THR A 111 -28.08 -10.06 13.33
N LEU A 112 -29.02 -9.66 14.21
CA LEU A 112 -28.78 -9.57 15.66
C LEU A 112 -28.27 -10.91 16.22
N ARG A 113 -28.77 -12.04 15.69
CA ARG A 113 -28.29 -13.36 16.12
C ARG A 113 -26.83 -13.60 15.80
N ARG A 114 -26.34 -13.15 14.64
CA ARG A 114 -24.94 -13.27 14.26
C ARG A 114 -24.06 -12.28 15.02
N GLU A 115 -24.55 -11.06 15.27
CA GLU A 115 -23.86 -10.10 16.14
C GLU A 115 -23.69 -10.62 17.58
N LEU A 116 -24.71 -11.29 18.14
CA LEU A 116 -24.61 -11.91 19.47
C LEU A 116 -23.56 -13.04 19.49
N LEU A 117 -23.49 -13.85 18.44
CA LEU A 117 -22.48 -14.89 18.31
C LEU A 117 -21.08 -14.29 18.20
N ALA A 118 -20.93 -13.28 17.34
CA ALA A 118 -19.70 -12.51 17.17
C ALA A 118 -19.27 -11.86 18.50
N THR A 119 -20.20 -11.27 19.26
CA THR A 119 -19.95 -10.71 20.59
C THR A 119 -19.36 -11.75 21.55
N VAL A 120 -19.91 -12.97 21.61
CA VAL A 120 -19.34 -14.01 22.48
C VAL A 120 -17.92 -14.37 22.04
N LEU A 121 -17.68 -14.53 20.73
CA LEU A 121 -16.35 -14.84 20.19
C LEU A 121 -15.33 -13.70 20.41
N HIS A 122 -15.76 -12.45 20.27
CA HIS A 122 -15.00 -11.24 20.56
C HIS A 122 -14.49 -11.26 22.00
N GLU A 123 -15.41 -11.44 22.94
CA GLU A 123 -15.10 -11.42 24.37
C GLU A 123 -14.24 -12.60 24.81
N LEU A 124 -14.45 -13.79 24.23
CA LEU A 124 -13.56 -14.93 24.46
C LEU A 124 -12.16 -14.67 23.90
N THR A 125 -12.06 -13.99 22.75
CA THR A 125 -10.76 -13.61 22.16
C THR A 125 -10.00 -12.66 23.09
N HIS A 126 -10.66 -11.70 23.73
CA HIS A 126 -10.03 -10.89 24.77
C HIS A 126 -9.49 -11.71 25.96
N LEU A 127 -10.23 -12.73 26.40
CA LEU A 127 -9.76 -13.61 27.48
C LEU A 127 -8.52 -14.40 27.05
N TYR A 128 -8.52 -14.98 25.84
CA TYR A 128 -7.36 -15.67 25.28
C TYR A 128 -6.15 -14.76 25.14
N ASP A 129 -6.36 -13.55 24.63
CA ASP A 129 -5.30 -12.60 24.39
C ASP A 129 -4.66 -12.10 25.70
N ARG A 130 -5.46 -11.94 26.77
CA ARG A 130 -4.96 -11.58 28.11
C ARG A 130 -4.29 -12.73 28.86
N ALA A 131 -4.50 -13.98 28.44
CA ALA A 131 -4.02 -15.17 29.14
C ALA A 131 -2.53 -15.49 28.89
N ARG A 132 -1.83 -14.75 28.02
CA ARG A 132 -0.37 -14.93 27.72
C ARG A 132 -0.02 -16.34 27.23
N LEU A 133 -0.87 -16.86 26.34
CA LEU A 133 -0.78 -18.20 25.77
C LEU A 133 0.18 -18.22 24.57
N TRP A 134 1.46 -17.92 24.84
CA TRP A 134 2.51 -17.93 23.83
C TRP A 134 2.85 -19.34 23.37
N GLN A 135 3.22 -19.50 22.10
CA GLN A 135 3.69 -20.78 21.57
C GLN A 135 4.97 -21.24 22.31
N ALA A 136 5.17 -22.56 22.38
CA ALA A 136 6.30 -23.15 23.13
C ALA A 136 7.68 -22.63 22.69
N GLN A 137 7.82 -22.33 21.40
CA GLN A 137 9.04 -21.75 20.81
C GLN A 137 9.23 -20.26 21.13
N THR A 138 8.16 -19.53 21.44
CA THR A 138 8.18 -18.08 21.67
C THR A 138 8.58 -17.76 23.10
N ALA A 139 8.04 -18.48 24.10
CA ALA A 139 8.27 -18.18 25.51
C ALA A 139 9.77 -18.08 25.92
N PRO A 140 10.68 -18.98 25.47
CA PRO A 140 12.11 -18.85 25.74
C PRO A 140 12.74 -17.60 25.12
N VAL A 141 12.28 -17.20 23.92
CA VAL A 141 12.74 -15.98 23.26
C VAL A 141 12.34 -14.75 24.08
N LEU A 142 11.09 -14.68 24.53
CA LEU A 142 10.61 -13.57 25.37
C LEU A 142 11.39 -13.46 26.67
N ALA A 143 11.62 -14.60 27.35
CA ALA A 143 12.40 -14.63 28.59
C ALA A 143 13.83 -14.12 28.39
N ARG A 144 14.52 -14.59 27.33
CA ARG A 144 15.86 -14.13 26.97
C ARG A 144 15.88 -12.63 26.63
N CYS A 145 14.89 -12.15 25.89
CA CYS A 145 14.80 -10.75 25.49
C CYS A 145 14.52 -9.82 26.68
N ARG A 146 13.69 -10.24 27.64
CA ARG A 146 13.49 -9.52 28.91
C ARG A 146 14.76 -9.47 29.73
N GLN A 147 15.43 -10.61 29.93
CA GLN A 147 16.69 -10.65 30.66
C GLN A 147 17.76 -9.76 30.02
N ALA A 148 17.85 -9.75 28.68
CA ALA A 148 18.76 -8.86 27.95
C ALA A 148 18.40 -7.38 28.16
N ALA A 149 17.12 -7.03 28.13
CA ALA A 149 16.66 -5.66 28.39
C ALA A 149 16.98 -5.22 29.83
N ASP A 150 16.76 -6.09 30.82
CA ASP A 150 17.01 -5.79 32.23
C ASP A 150 18.51 -5.64 32.54
N SER A 151 19.38 -6.34 31.80
CA SER A 151 20.83 -6.33 32.03
C SER A 151 21.59 -5.29 31.21
N LEU A 152 21.24 -5.12 29.92
CA LEU A 152 21.95 -4.24 28.98
C LEU A 152 21.21 -2.92 28.73
N GLY A 153 19.98 -2.79 29.25
CA GLY A 153 19.07 -1.70 28.89
C GLY A 153 18.51 -1.85 27.48
N GLN A 154 17.51 -1.03 27.16
CA GLN A 154 16.84 -1.06 25.85
C GLN A 154 17.76 -0.64 24.69
N ILE A 155 18.77 0.20 24.94
CA ILE A 155 19.67 0.71 23.91
C ILE A 155 20.61 -0.39 23.37
N GLY A 156 21.01 -1.35 24.22
CA GLY A 156 21.91 -2.45 23.84
C GLY A 156 21.19 -3.72 23.35
N GLN A 157 19.86 -3.65 23.17
CA GLN A 157 19.05 -4.82 22.90
C GLN A 157 19.29 -5.37 21.48
N ALA A 158 19.43 -6.69 21.38
CA ALA A 158 19.56 -7.35 20.09
C ALA A 158 18.30 -7.13 19.24
N GLN A 159 18.48 -6.95 17.93
CA GLN A 159 17.38 -6.57 17.05
C GLN A 159 16.24 -7.60 16.98
N ALA A 160 16.57 -8.89 17.16
CA ALA A 160 15.61 -9.98 17.27
C ALA A 160 14.67 -9.86 18.50
N CYS A 161 15.03 -9.02 19.47
CA CYS A 161 14.24 -8.77 20.68
C CYS A 161 13.37 -7.52 20.60
N LEU A 162 13.47 -6.72 19.53
CA LEU A 162 12.65 -5.52 19.38
C LEU A 162 11.16 -5.88 19.35
N GLY A 163 10.41 -5.37 20.33
CA GLY A 163 8.99 -5.64 20.50
C GLY A 163 8.66 -7.00 21.12
N GLN A 164 9.68 -7.76 21.56
CA GLN A 164 9.49 -9.07 22.20
C GLN A 164 9.62 -9.01 23.72
N ASP A 165 10.51 -8.16 24.24
CA ASP A 165 10.74 -8.00 25.68
C ASP A 165 9.49 -7.51 26.43
N GLN A 166 8.69 -6.63 25.83
CA GLN A 166 7.53 -6.02 26.46
C GLN A 166 6.19 -6.74 26.19
N ARG A 167 6.20 -7.96 25.64
CA ARG A 167 4.98 -8.74 25.38
C ARG A 167 4.18 -8.98 26.68
N ARG A 168 2.93 -8.53 26.71
CA ARG A 168 1.92 -8.67 27.77
C ARG A 168 0.74 -9.53 27.35
N PHE A 169 0.50 -9.68 26.04
CA PHE A 169 -0.64 -10.39 25.46
C PHE A 169 -0.19 -11.56 24.59
N SER A 170 -1.13 -12.45 24.25
CA SER A 170 -0.88 -13.60 23.39
C SER A 170 -0.69 -13.18 21.93
N LEU A 171 -1.49 -12.22 21.45
CA LEU A 171 -1.61 -11.82 20.05
C LEU A 171 -1.49 -10.31 19.84
N SER A 172 -2.22 -9.50 20.61
CA SER A 172 -2.41 -8.07 20.30
C SER A 172 -1.17 -7.20 20.44
N ASP A 173 -0.08 -7.72 20.99
CA ASP A 173 1.24 -7.07 20.96
C ASP A 173 2.29 -7.87 20.20
N ASP A 174 1.86 -8.83 19.38
CA ASP A 174 2.75 -9.56 18.50
C ASP A 174 3.35 -8.66 17.42
N PRO A 175 4.69 -8.58 17.29
CA PRO A 175 5.31 -7.68 16.34
C PRO A 175 4.86 -7.88 14.89
N ARG A 176 4.66 -9.13 14.48
CA ARG A 176 4.23 -9.47 13.12
C ARG A 176 2.77 -9.05 12.90
N LEU A 177 1.91 -9.32 13.88
CA LEU A 177 0.50 -8.92 13.82
C LEU A 177 0.34 -7.41 13.78
N LEU A 178 1.07 -6.69 14.63
CA LEU A 178 1.03 -5.23 14.65
C LEU A 178 1.47 -4.61 13.32
N ASP A 179 2.46 -5.19 12.65
CA ASP A 179 2.90 -4.73 11.33
C ASP A 179 1.83 -4.98 10.23
N LEU A 180 1.06 -6.06 10.35
CA LEU A 180 -0.08 -6.35 9.47
C LEU A 180 -1.29 -5.46 9.79
N ALA A 181 -1.49 -5.16 11.07
CA ALA A 181 -2.64 -4.46 11.61
C ALA A 181 -2.56 -2.93 11.48
N GLY A 182 -1.43 -2.38 11.05
CA GLY A 182 -1.26 -0.94 10.81
C GLY A 182 -0.55 -0.18 11.93
N TRP A 183 -0.23 -0.82 13.06
CA TRP A 183 0.64 -0.27 14.11
C TRP A 183 2.09 -0.68 13.88
N GLN A 184 2.58 -0.36 12.68
CA GLN A 184 3.90 -0.75 12.22
C GLN A 184 5.00 -0.12 13.06
N ARG A 185 6.18 -0.73 13.05
CA ARG A 185 7.35 -0.15 13.70
C ARG A 185 7.86 1.08 12.95
N ARG A 186 7.99 2.20 13.66
CA ARG A 186 8.55 3.46 13.19
C ARG A 186 10.03 3.28 12.86
N ILE A 187 10.41 3.61 11.63
CA ILE A 187 11.79 3.46 11.16
C ILE A 187 12.64 4.64 11.63
N GLY A 188 13.80 4.36 12.25
CA GLY A 188 14.67 5.38 12.85
C GLY A 188 14.30 5.76 14.28
N TRP A 189 13.24 5.16 14.85
CA TRP A 189 12.74 5.42 16.20
C TRP A 189 12.89 4.20 17.13
N ARG A 190 13.95 3.40 16.92
CA ARG A 190 14.45 2.36 17.86
C ARG A 190 13.38 1.43 18.47
N GLY A 191 12.46 0.91 17.66
CA GLY A 191 11.45 -0.03 18.18
C GLY A 191 10.08 0.57 18.46
N GLU A 192 9.95 1.90 18.49
CA GLU A 192 8.64 2.55 18.65
C GLU A 192 7.68 2.15 17.53
N ARG A 193 6.38 2.17 17.82
CA ARG A 193 5.33 1.84 16.87
C ARG A 193 4.47 3.05 16.57
N GLU A 194 3.86 3.05 15.39
CA GLU A 194 2.87 4.05 15.03
C GLU A 194 1.75 4.06 16.08
N HIS A 195 1.30 5.25 16.45
CA HIS A 195 0.20 5.42 17.40
C HIS A 195 -1.16 5.42 16.68
N GLU A 196 -1.19 6.01 15.49
CA GLU A 196 -2.36 6.06 14.62
C GLU A 196 -2.32 4.91 13.61
N ASN A 197 -3.50 4.39 13.26
CA ASN A 197 -3.63 3.32 12.30
C ASN A 197 -4.03 3.88 10.94
N GLY A 198 -3.15 3.75 9.95
CA GLY A 198 -3.41 4.21 8.58
C GLY A 198 -4.31 3.30 7.75
N LEU A 199 -4.72 2.12 8.24
CA LEU A 199 -5.64 1.21 7.53
C LEU A 199 -7.10 1.64 7.72
N VAL A 200 -7.42 2.87 7.34
CA VAL A 200 -8.70 3.52 7.67
C VAL A 200 -9.86 3.14 6.74
N ALA A 201 -9.58 2.55 5.58
CA ALA A 201 -10.60 2.19 4.59
C ALA A 201 -10.83 0.67 4.52
N ARG A 202 -12.04 0.30 4.09
CA ARG A 202 -12.47 -1.11 3.89
C ARG A 202 -12.29 -1.97 5.15
N ASN A 203 -12.77 -1.41 6.25
CA ASN A 203 -12.81 -2.05 7.55
C ASN A 203 -14.16 -2.72 7.77
N PRO A 204 -14.20 -3.95 8.32
CA PRO A 204 -15.46 -4.62 8.57
C PRO A 204 -16.24 -3.99 9.73
N ASP A 205 -15.51 -3.43 10.71
CA ASP A 205 -16.03 -2.61 11.80
C ASP A 205 -14.98 -1.57 12.16
N ALA A 206 -15.35 -0.29 12.19
CA ALA A 206 -14.44 0.81 12.54
C ALA A 206 -13.85 0.67 13.95
N TYR A 207 -14.49 -0.10 14.83
CA TYR A 207 -14.00 -0.37 16.18
C TYR A 207 -12.63 -1.07 16.20
N GLU A 208 -12.27 -1.79 15.14
CA GLU A 208 -10.97 -2.47 15.05
C GLU A 208 -9.78 -1.50 15.11
N LEU A 209 -9.97 -0.24 14.70
CA LEU A 209 -8.90 0.76 14.68
C LEU A 209 -8.63 1.38 16.05
N SER A 210 -9.49 1.11 17.04
CA SER A 210 -9.42 1.79 18.34
C SER A 210 -8.17 1.43 19.14
N ASN A 211 -7.78 0.16 19.16
CA ASN A 211 -6.50 -0.32 19.69
C ASN A 211 -6.22 -1.77 19.24
N PRO A 212 -4.97 -2.26 19.37
CA PRO A 212 -4.61 -3.60 18.91
C PRO A 212 -5.41 -4.76 19.50
N ARG A 213 -5.98 -4.63 20.71
CA ARG A 213 -6.80 -5.71 21.30
C ARG A 213 -8.15 -5.84 20.62
N GLU A 214 -8.78 -4.70 20.30
CA GLU A 214 -10.02 -4.69 19.54
C GLU A 214 -9.78 -5.13 18.11
N PHE A 215 -8.65 -4.74 17.51
CA PHE A 215 -8.26 -5.23 16.19
C PHE A 215 -8.26 -6.76 16.12
N VAL A 216 -7.61 -7.41 17.10
CA VAL A 216 -7.55 -8.88 17.16
C VAL A 216 -8.93 -9.48 17.37
N ALA A 217 -9.71 -8.94 18.30
CA ALA A 217 -11.03 -9.47 18.62
C ALA A 217 -11.99 -9.37 17.43
N VAL A 218 -12.09 -8.19 16.81
CA VAL A 218 -12.86 -7.95 15.59
C VAL A 218 -12.42 -8.90 14.49
N ASN A 219 -11.13 -8.94 14.15
CA ASN A 219 -10.66 -9.79 13.05
C ASN A 219 -10.82 -11.29 13.35
N MET A 220 -10.79 -11.72 14.61
CA MET A 220 -11.06 -13.10 14.99
C MET A 220 -12.54 -13.47 14.74
N GLU A 221 -13.48 -12.56 15.00
CA GLU A 221 -14.90 -12.79 14.66
C GLU A 221 -15.06 -13.09 13.18
N TYR A 222 -14.49 -12.25 12.31
CA TYR A 222 -14.58 -12.43 10.87
C TYR A 222 -13.80 -13.66 10.39
N PHE A 223 -12.63 -13.94 10.95
CA PHE A 223 -11.90 -15.17 10.66
C PHE A 223 -12.74 -16.43 10.93
N LEU A 224 -13.50 -16.45 12.03
CA LEU A 224 -14.32 -17.59 12.43
C LEU A 224 -15.70 -17.65 11.77
N LEU A 225 -16.29 -16.50 11.42
CA LEU A 225 -17.69 -16.42 10.99
C LEU A 225 -17.90 -16.03 9.52
N ASP A 226 -16.90 -15.46 8.86
CA ASP A 226 -16.98 -15.07 7.44
C ASP A 226 -16.24 -16.08 6.54
N PRO A 227 -16.97 -16.88 5.73
CA PRO A 227 -16.39 -17.79 4.75
C PRO A 227 -15.48 -17.13 3.70
N ASP A 228 -15.61 -15.81 3.52
CA ASP A 228 -14.85 -15.02 2.56
C ASP A 228 -13.62 -14.34 3.18
N TYR A 229 -13.39 -14.48 4.49
CA TYR A 229 -12.30 -13.76 5.19
C TYR A 229 -10.93 -14.02 4.56
N ALA A 230 -10.66 -15.26 4.14
CA ALA A 230 -9.41 -15.63 3.46
C ALA A 230 -9.17 -14.85 2.16
N CYS A 231 -10.24 -14.45 1.47
CA CYS A 231 -10.15 -13.69 0.22
C CYS A 231 -10.20 -12.17 0.44
N ARG A 232 -10.70 -11.72 1.59
CA ARG A 232 -10.79 -10.30 1.96
C ARG A 232 -9.54 -9.80 2.66
N ARG A 233 -8.97 -10.60 3.58
CA ARG A 233 -7.79 -10.26 4.38
C ARG A 233 -6.81 -11.46 4.43
N PRO A 234 -6.23 -11.84 3.29
CA PRO A 234 -5.40 -13.05 3.18
C PRO A 234 -4.18 -13.03 4.11
N SER A 235 -3.55 -11.87 4.35
CA SER A 235 -2.40 -11.77 5.26
C SER A 235 -2.77 -12.14 6.71
N LEU A 236 -3.91 -11.63 7.20
CA LEU A 236 -4.38 -11.92 8.55
C LEU A 236 -4.95 -13.34 8.66
N TYR A 237 -5.65 -13.82 7.63
CA TYR A 237 -6.11 -15.21 7.58
C TYR A 237 -4.95 -16.19 7.73
N ARG A 238 -3.84 -15.95 7.02
CA ARG A 238 -2.62 -16.75 7.13
C ARG A 238 -2.02 -16.68 8.53
N TYR A 239 -1.90 -15.49 9.11
CA TYR A 239 -1.41 -15.32 10.49
C TYR A 239 -2.24 -16.11 11.51
N PHE A 240 -3.58 -15.98 11.51
CA PHE A 240 -4.43 -16.73 12.43
C PHE A 240 -4.39 -18.23 12.16
N SER A 241 -4.36 -18.62 10.89
CA SER A 241 -4.29 -20.04 10.50
C SER A 241 -3.03 -20.71 11.01
N GLU A 242 -1.88 -20.02 10.91
CA GLU A 242 -0.60 -20.50 11.41
C GLU A 242 -0.57 -20.54 12.94
N HIS A 243 -1.05 -19.48 13.61
CA HIS A 243 -1.04 -19.40 15.07
C HIS A 243 -1.91 -20.47 15.74
N PHE A 244 -3.10 -20.73 15.18
CA PHE A 244 -4.05 -21.70 15.72
C PHE A 244 -3.96 -23.09 15.08
N ALA A 245 -3.14 -23.26 14.04
CA ALA A 245 -3.11 -24.46 13.18
C ALA A 245 -4.52 -24.86 12.70
N TRP A 246 -5.35 -23.87 12.37
CA TRP A 246 -6.77 -24.03 12.12
C TRP A 246 -7.24 -23.20 10.94
N GLN A 247 -8.18 -23.72 10.16
CA GLN A 247 -8.75 -23.04 8.99
C GLN A 247 -10.26 -23.30 8.97
N PRO A 248 -11.09 -22.37 9.51
CA PRO A 248 -12.52 -22.60 9.68
C PRO A 248 -13.23 -22.78 8.33
N TYR A 249 -12.81 -21.99 7.33
CA TYR A 249 -13.30 -22.10 5.95
C TYR A 249 -12.12 -22.15 4.98
N ARG A 250 -12.08 -23.20 4.16
CA ARG A 250 -11.11 -23.32 3.04
C ARG A 250 -11.77 -22.89 1.75
N LYS A 251 -11.82 -21.57 1.52
CA LYS A 251 -12.33 -21.01 0.27
C LYS A 251 -11.22 -20.90 -0.76
N THR A 252 -11.53 -21.21 -2.03
CA THR A 252 -10.64 -20.90 -3.15
C THR A 252 -10.88 -19.46 -3.58
N CYS A 253 -9.87 -18.61 -3.43
CA CYS A 253 -9.94 -17.20 -3.81
C CYS A 253 -9.51 -17.00 -5.27
N ALA A 254 -9.86 -15.84 -5.83
CA ALA A 254 -9.29 -15.41 -7.10
C ALA A 254 -7.76 -15.34 -6.97
N ALA A 255 -7.05 -15.77 -8.01
CA ALA A 255 -5.59 -15.74 -8.02
C ALA A 255 -5.04 -14.33 -8.30
N ASP A 256 -5.84 -13.47 -8.91
CA ASP A 256 -5.51 -12.09 -9.27
C ASP A 256 -6.06 -11.09 -8.23
N PHE A 257 -5.40 -9.94 -8.14
CA PHE A 257 -5.81 -8.85 -7.28
C PHE A 257 -6.32 -7.65 -8.10
N PRO A 258 -7.46 -7.03 -7.72
CA PRO A 258 -7.90 -5.77 -8.31
C PRO A 258 -6.92 -4.66 -7.94
N ILE A 259 -6.45 -3.87 -8.91
CA ILE A 259 -5.58 -2.71 -8.68
C ILE A 259 -6.02 -1.57 -9.60
N LEU A 260 -6.07 -0.33 -9.10
CA LEU A 260 -6.23 0.85 -9.93
C LEU A 260 -4.86 1.35 -10.41
N ASN A 261 -4.70 1.39 -11.72
CA ASN A 261 -3.63 2.04 -12.41
C ASN A 261 -3.86 3.56 -12.41
N ALA A 262 -3.02 4.30 -11.68
CA ALA A 262 -3.04 5.76 -11.63
C ALA A 262 -2.26 6.41 -12.81
N GLY A 263 -2.21 5.70 -13.95
CA GLY A 263 -1.56 6.15 -15.17
C GLY A 263 -2.20 7.40 -15.76
N ARG A 264 -1.39 8.22 -16.44
CA ARG A 264 -1.85 9.38 -17.24
C ARG A 264 -2.36 8.98 -18.61
N ASP A 265 -2.21 7.73 -19.02
CA ASP A 265 -2.84 7.22 -20.24
C ASP A 265 -4.30 6.93 -19.98
N PHE A 266 -5.13 7.92 -20.26
CA PHE A 266 -6.56 7.83 -20.06
C PHE A 266 -7.31 7.05 -21.16
N ALA A 267 -6.60 6.48 -22.13
CA ALA A 267 -7.19 5.62 -23.17
C ALA A 267 -7.38 4.16 -22.73
N HIS A 268 -6.79 3.76 -21.60
CA HIS A 268 -6.89 2.40 -21.04
C HIS A 268 -7.80 2.34 -19.81
N THR A 269 -8.39 1.17 -19.56
CA THR A 269 -9.18 0.92 -18.35
C THR A 269 -8.29 1.02 -17.12
N PRO A 270 -8.62 1.89 -16.14
CA PRO A 270 -7.79 2.09 -14.96
C PRO A 270 -7.76 0.85 -14.05
N LEU A 271 -8.82 0.05 -14.03
CA LEU A 271 -8.87 -1.18 -13.23
C LEU A 271 -8.12 -2.33 -13.92
N LEU A 272 -7.11 -2.87 -13.25
CA LEU A 272 -6.27 -3.98 -13.69
C LEU A 272 -6.44 -5.21 -12.81
N ARG A 273 -6.19 -6.39 -13.39
CA ARG A 273 -6.02 -7.67 -12.70
C ARG A 273 -4.54 -7.97 -12.54
N LEU A 274 -4.03 -7.82 -11.32
CA LEU A 274 -2.64 -8.13 -10.99
C LEU A 274 -2.51 -9.59 -10.61
N ASP A 275 -2.03 -10.41 -11.55
CA ASP A 275 -1.75 -11.83 -11.33
C ASP A 275 -0.32 -12.02 -10.77
N PRO A 276 -0.16 -12.49 -9.52
CA PRO A 276 1.14 -12.75 -8.93
C PRO A 276 1.98 -13.75 -9.72
N GLU A 277 1.39 -14.69 -10.48
CA GLU A 277 2.16 -15.69 -11.23
C GLU A 277 2.86 -15.13 -12.47
N ARG A 278 2.35 -14.03 -13.03
CA ARG A 278 3.00 -13.27 -14.11
C ARG A 278 4.18 -12.43 -13.65
N ILE A 279 4.36 -12.24 -12.34
CA ILE A 279 5.45 -11.43 -11.79
C ILE A 279 6.72 -12.30 -11.70
N LEU A 280 7.73 -11.92 -12.48
CA LEU A 280 9.06 -12.53 -12.49
C LEU A 280 9.83 -12.19 -11.22
N GLU A 281 9.99 -10.88 -10.98
CA GLU A 281 10.83 -10.33 -9.92
C GLU A 281 10.26 -8.98 -9.45
N VAL A 282 10.70 -8.54 -8.29
CA VAL A 282 10.44 -7.20 -7.76
C VAL A 282 11.77 -6.49 -7.65
N ASP A 283 11.88 -5.32 -8.23
CA ASP A 283 13.08 -4.50 -8.14
C ASP A 283 12.87 -3.34 -7.18
N TYR A 284 13.93 -2.97 -6.48
CA TYR A 284 14.09 -1.65 -5.91
C TYR A 284 14.36 -0.64 -7.04
N LEU A 285 13.38 0.20 -7.34
CA LEU A 285 13.49 1.25 -8.36
C LEU A 285 13.88 2.56 -7.68
N PHE A 286 15.05 3.08 -8.01
CA PHE A 286 15.63 4.27 -7.39
C PHE A 286 15.85 5.37 -8.41
N ALA A 287 15.29 6.55 -8.15
CA ALA A 287 15.60 7.78 -8.88
C ALA A 287 16.76 8.52 -8.19
N GLU A 288 17.82 8.79 -8.95
CA GLU A 288 19.06 9.42 -8.46
C GLU A 288 18.81 10.77 -7.79
N ALA A 289 19.65 11.20 -6.85
CA ALA A 289 19.52 12.52 -6.24
C ALA A 289 19.70 13.66 -7.27
N ASN A 290 19.04 14.80 -7.05
CA ASN A 290 19.28 16.03 -7.81
C ASN A 290 19.63 17.21 -6.87
N GLN A 291 19.75 18.42 -7.43
CA GLN A 291 20.09 19.63 -6.65
C GLN A 291 18.88 20.23 -5.89
N ASP A 292 17.66 19.78 -6.17
CA ASP A 292 16.46 20.28 -5.49
C ASP A 292 16.37 19.70 -4.08
N TRP A 293 15.97 20.54 -3.12
CA TRP A 293 15.94 20.16 -1.70
C TRP A 293 15.10 18.89 -1.44
N ALA A 294 13.95 18.76 -2.10
CA ALA A 294 13.01 17.63 -1.91
C ALA A 294 13.48 16.32 -2.58
N SER A 295 14.44 16.40 -3.49
CA SER A 295 14.92 15.27 -4.31
C SER A 295 16.42 14.98 -4.09
N ARG A 296 17.03 15.63 -3.10
CA ARG A 296 18.47 15.59 -2.78
C ARG A 296 18.98 14.22 -2.30
N TRP A 297 18.06 13.33 -1.95
CA TRP A 297 18.38 11.99 -1.44
C TRP A 297 17.82 10.86 -2.32
N GLY A 298 17.29 11.22 -3.48
CA GLY A 298 16.64 10.29 -4.39
C GLY A 298 15.18 10.02 -4.05
N HIS A 299 14.54 9.13 -4.82
CA HIS A 299 13.18 8.65 -4.56
C HIS A 299 13.15 7.13 -4.69
N SER A 300 12.55 6.45 -3.70
CA SER A 300 12.44 4.99 -3.69
C SER A 300 11.06 4.53 -4.13
N MET A 301 11.04 3.52 -4.98
CA MET A 301 9.85 2.85 -5.49
C MET A 301 10.15 1.36 -5.62
N LEU A 302 9.11 0.56 -5.90
CA LEU A 302 9.25 -0.85 -6.21
C LEU A 302 8.68 -1.12 -7.60
N ARG A 303 9.44 -1.76 -8.47
CA ARG A 303 8.98 -2.14 -9.81
C ARG A 303 8.62 -3.61 -9.85
N LEU A 304 7.41 -3.90 -10.31
CA LEU A 304 6.94 -5.25 -10.61
C LEU A 304 7.34 -5.61 -12.05
N ILE A 305 8.20 -6.62 -12.22
CA ILE A 305 8.54 -7.15 -13.55
C ILE A 305 7.48 -8.17 -13.95
N ILE A 306 6.59 -7.75 -14.84
CA ILE A 306 5.38 -8.48 -15.23
C ILE A 306 5.56 -8.98 -16.67
N CYS A 307 5.44 -10.30 -16.85
CA CYS A 307 5.45 -10.90 -18.18
C CYS A 307 4.22 -10.51 -19.00
N ALA A 308 4.39 -10.33 -20.31
CA ALA A 308 3.26 -10.13 -21.22
C ALA A 308 2.25 -11.29 -21.15
N PRO A 309 0.96 -11.04 -21.42
CA PRO A 309 -0.05 -12.10 -21.47
C PRO A 309 0.38 -13.23 -22.41
N GLY A 310 0.28 -14.48 -21.94
CA GLY A 310 0.71 -15.67 -22.69
C GLY A 310 2.21 -15.94 -22.71
N ARG A 311 3.06 -15.05 -22.15
CA ARG A 311 4.50 -15.29 -22.03
C ARG A 311 4.82 -16.14 -20.79
N PRO A 312 5.56 -17.25 -20.93
CA PRO A 312 6.08 -17.98 -19.77
C PRO A 312 7.03 -17.11 -18.95
N ARG A 313 6.97 -17.26 -17.62
CA ARG A 313 7.85 -16.52 -16.71
C ARG A 313 9.32 -16.86 -16.95
N GLY A 314 10.10 -15.88 -17.37
CA GLY A 314 11.53 -16.00 -17.66
C GLY A 314 12.19 -14.64 -17.86
N PRO A 315 13.52 -14.59 -18.08
CA PRO A 315 14.28 -13.34 -18.16
C PRO A 315 13.74 -12.34 -19.19
N ASP A 316 13.15 -12.82 -20.27
CA ASP A 316 12.58 -12.00 -21.33
C ASP A 316 11.40 -11.14 -20.87
N CYS A 317 10.73 -11.49 -19.76
CA CYS A 317 9.67 -10.65 -19.20
C CYS A 317 10.17 -9.24 -18.89
N ARG A 318 11.47 -9.07 -18.62
CA ARG A 318 12.07 -7.77 -18.34
C ARG A 318 12.05 -6.80 -19.52
N LEU A 319 11.87 -7.32 -20.75
CA LEU A 319 11.73 -6.54 -21.97
C LEU A 319 10.28 -6.08 -22.22
N ASP A 320 9.30 -6.60 -21.45
CA ASP A 320 7.89 -6.25 -21.56
C ASP A 320 7.58 -4.96 -20.77
N LEU A 321 8.34 -3.89 -21.04
CA LEU A 321 8.32 -2.66 -20.24
C LEU A 321 6.92 -2.04 -20.08
N ASN A 322 6.06 -2.18 -21.09
CA ASN A 322 4.68 -1.69 -21.08
C ASN A 322 3.73 -2.49 -20.17
N GLN A 323 4.16 -3.64 -19.66
CA GLN A 323 3.40 -4.44 -18.69
C GLN A 323 3.78 -4.13 -17.25
N HIS A 324 4.95 -3.52 -17.04
CA HIS A 324 5.50 -3.30 -15.71
C HIS A 324 4.75 -2.21 -14.97
N LEU A 325 4.59 -2.45 -13.67
CA LEU A 325 3.96 -1.52 -12.75
C LEU A 325 4.98 -1.06 -11.71
N VAL A 326 4.82 0.17 -11.24
CA VAL A 326 5.64 0.78 -10.20
C VAL A 326 4.74 1.09 -9.02
N LEU A 327 5.09 0.51 -7.88
CA LEU A 327 4.53 0.80 -6.58
C LEU A 327 5.30 1.98 -5.98
N SER A 328 4.61 3.09 -5.74
CA SER A 328 5.24 4.32 -5.24
C SER A 328 4.40 4.94 -4.14
N PHE A 329 5.00 5.13 -2.97
CA PHE A 329 4.47 6.07 -1.97
C PHE A 329 4.90 7.48 -2.38
N ARG A 330 3.93 8.38 -2.54
CA ARG A 330 4.18 9.77 -2.93
C ARG A 330 3.36 10.65 -2.01
N ALA A 331 3.89 11.84 -1.69
CA ALA A 331 3.08 12.90 -1.11
C ALA A 331 2.04 13.32 -2.16
N PHE A 332 0.84 12.75 -2.09
CA PHE A 332 -0.26 13.21 -2.91
C PHE A 332 -0.75 14.52 -2.34
N VAL A 333 -0.99 15.47 -3.21
CA VAL A 333 -1.39 16.82 -2.81
C VAL A 333 -2.82 17.01 -3.28
N ASP A 334 -3.77 16.92 -2.36
CA ASP A 334 -5.15 17.41 -2.54
C ASP A 334 -5.20 18.96 -2.60
N ASP A 335 -4.03 19.61 -2.61
CA ASP A 335 -3.84 21.04 -2.67
C ASP A 335 -2.84 21.39 -3.78
N VAL A 336 -2.90 22.61 -4.29
CA VAL A 336 -2.02 23.04 -5.39
C VAL A 336 -0.56 23.22 -4.91
N GLN A 337 -0.26 23.07 -3.61
CA GLN A 337 1.06 23.24 -3.00
C GLN A 337 1.58 21.98 -2.30
N LEU A 338 2.78 21.52 -2.69
CA LEU A 338 3.72 20.93 -1.74
C LEU A 338 4.27 22.10 -0.92
N SER A 339 3.66 22.38 0.22
CA SER A 339 4.18 23.27 1.24
C SER A 339 5.25 22.50 2.01
N SER A 340 6.47 23.02 2.01
CA SER A 340 7.57 22.49 2.81
C SER A 340 7.22 22.47 4.31
N TRP A 341 6.37 23.39 4.79
CA TRP A 341 5.90 23.39 6.18
C TRP A 341 4.94 22.23 6.47
N ARG A 342 3.99 21.97 5.56
CA ARG A 342 3.04 20.85 5.71
C ARG A 342 3.68 19.48 5.60
N GLY A 343 4.72 19.36 4.77
CA GLY A 343 5.53 18.15 4.69
C GLY A 343 6.48 17.95 5.88
N LEU A 344 6.66 18.98 6.73
CA LEU A 344 7.32 18.89 8.03
C LEU A 344 6.32 18.61 9.17
N THR A 345 5.05 18.98 9.03
CA THR A 345 3.97 18.74 10.03
C THR A 345 3.15 17.47 9.77
N GLY A 346 3.23 16.86 8.58
CA GLY A 346 2.57 15.58 8.26
C GLY A 346 1.22 15.67 7.58
N GLU A 347 0.87 16.81 7.01
CA GLU A 347 -0.47 17.06 6.46
C GLU A 347 -0.68 16.48 5.04
N TYR A 348 0.27 15.69 4.52
CA TYR A 348 0.11 15.00 3.24
C TYR A 348 -0.30 13.55 3.45
N PRO A 349 -1.31 13.03 2.75
CA PRO A 349 -1.63 11.63 2.81
C PRO A 349 -0.50 10.77 2.20
N SER A 350 -0.11 9.72 2.91
CA SER A 350 0.75 8.64 2.43
C SER A 350 -0.12 7.52 1.89
N ARG A 351 -0.09 7.33 0.56
CA ARG A 351 -0.90 6.34 -0.16
C ARG A 351 -0.02 5.56 -1.13
N LEU A 352 -0.39 4.30 -1.38
CA LEU A 352 0.31 3.43 -2.32
C LEU A 352 -0.26 3.62 -3.74
N PHE A 353 0.49 4.33 -4.59
CA PHE A 353 0.17 4.47 -6.01
C PHE A 353 0.71 3.30 -6.81
N VAL A 354 -0.08 2.86 -7.79
CA VAL A 354 0.35 1.91 -8.82
C VAL A 354 0.38 2.63 -10.16
N LEU A 355 1.58 2.74 -10.74
CA LEU A 355 1.84 3.54 -11.93
C LEU A 355 2.43 2.69 -13.06
N PRO A 356 2.19 3.02 -14.33
CA PRO A 356 2.89 2.42 -15.45
C PRO A 356 4.39 2.78 -15.42
N LEU A 357 5.26 1.84 -15.77
CA LEU A 357 6.70 2.08 -15.77
C LEU A 357 7.13 3.17 -16.75
N ASP A 358 6.55 3.21 -17.95
CA ASP A 358 6.84 4.20 -18.99
C ASP A 358 6.58 5.63 -18.51
N GLN A 359 5.47 5.85 -17.80
CA GLN A 359 5.18 7.13 -17.16
C GLN A 359 6.27 7.51 -16.15
N VAL A 360 6.72 6.58 -15.32
CA VAL A 360 7.77 6.83 -14.32
C VAL A 360 9.11 7.12 -14.98
N ILE A 361 9.46 6.39 -16.05
CA ILE A 361 10.66 6.65 -16.85
C ILE A 361 10.61 8.06 -17.42
N ASP A 362 9.50 8.45 -18.05
CA ASP A 362 9.37 9.78 -18.66
C ASP A 362 9.42 10.90 -17.62
N GLU A 363 8.77 10.70 -16.46
CA GLU A 363 8.81 11.62 -15.34
C GLU A 363 10.22 11.87 -14.83
N TYR A 364 10.99 10.83 -14.51
CA TYR A 364 12.31 11.05 -13.96
C TYR A 364 13.36 11.37 -15.02
N THR A 365 13.40 10.64 -16.15
CA THR A 365 14.51 10.76 -17.11
C THR A 365 14.38 11.94 -18.07
N LYS A 366 13.16 12.34 -18.44
CA LYS A 366 12.91 13.44 -19.38
C LYS A 366 12.49 14.72 -18.65
N MET A 367 11.60 14.63 -17.67
CA MET A 367 11.08 15.83 -16.98
C MET A 367 12.01 16.27 -15.84
N GLU A 368 12.36 15.38 -14.91
CA GLU A 368 13.26 15.74 -13.80
C GLU A 368 14.76 15.63 -14.15
N LEU A 369 15.09 15.07 -15.33
CA LEU A 369 16.45 14.87 -15.81
C LEU A 369 17.34 14.06 -14.85
N ARG A 370 16.76 13.04 -14.21
CA ARG A 370 17.41 12.13 -13.27
C ARG A 370 17.48 10.71 -13.84
N GLY A 371 18.57 10.00 -13.58
CA GLY A 371 18.66 8.58 -13.91
C GLY A 371 17.76 7.73 -13.00
N LEU A 372 17.35 6.58 -13.52
CA LEU A 372 16.70 5.53 -12.74
C LEU A 372 17.57 4.27 -12.75
N THR A 373 17.64 3.60 -11.59
CA THR A 373 18.24 2.28 -11.44
C THR A 373 17.20 1.30 -10.90
N SER A 374 17.15 0.10 -11.46
CA SER A 374 16.19 -0.95 -11.16
C SER A 374 16.96 -2.17 -10.67
N VAL A 375 17.05 -2.33 -9.35
CA VAL A 375 17.91 -3.33 -8.69
C VAL A 375 17.06 -4.50 -8.19
N PRO A 376 17.26 -5.73 -8.69
CA PRO A 376 16.51 -6.90 -8.26
C PRO A 376 16.60 -7.15 -6.76
N LEU A 377 15.44 -7.38 -6.12
CA LEU A 377 15.36 -7.90 -4.76
C LEU A 377 15.45 -9.43 -4.79
N ARG A 378 16.16 -10.02 -3.82
CA ARG A 378 16.31 -11.47 -3.68
C ARG A 378 15.13 -12.09 -2.96
N LEU A 379 13.98 -12.12 -3.62
CA LEU A 379 12.73 -12.70 -3.13
C LEU A 379 12.47 -14.07 -3.75
N SER A 380 12.03 -15.03 -2.95
CA SER A 380 11.48 -16.30 -3.42
C SER A 380 10.09 -16.10 -4.03
N ARG A 381 9.59 -17.10 -4.75
CA ARG A 381 8.24 -17.02 -5.33
C ARG A 381 7.13 -16.87 -4.29
N ALA A 382 7.26 -17.51 -3.14
CA ALA A 382 6.29 -17.36 -2.06
C ALA A 382 6.29 -15.93 -1.52
N GLU A 383 7.46 -15.32 -1.41
CA GLU A 383 7.60 -13.95 -0.92
C GLU A 383 7.14 -12.91 -1.94
N ILE A 384 7.37 -13.12 -3.25
CA ILE A 384 6.79 -12.25 -4.28
C ILE A 384 5.26 -12.30 -4.19
N ARG A 385 4.67 -13.48 -4.02
CA ARG A 385 3.21 -13.61 -3.87
C ARG A 385 2.70 -12.87 -2.63
N ALA A 386 3.31 -13.10 -1.47
CA ALA A 386 2.93 -12.44 -0.22
C ALA A 386 3.13 -10.92 -0.27
N PHE A 387 4.19 -10.46 -0.93
CA PHE A 387 4.46 -9.05 -1.14
C PHE A 387 3.37 -8.39 -2.02
N VAL A 388 3.01 -9.03 -3.13
CA VAL A 388 1.98 -8.53 -4.06
C VAL A 388 0.60 -8.50 -3.41
N GLU A 389 0.25 -9.56 -2.67
CA GLU A 389 -0.94 -9.64 -1.84
C GLU A 389 -0.99 -8.47 -0.85
N ARG A 390 0.09 -8.26 -0.08
CA ARG A 390 0.16 -7.14 0.87
C ARG A 390 0.08 -5.78 0.18
N SER A 391 0.67 -5.65 -1.00
CA SER A 391 0.62 -4.41 -1.78
C SER A 391 -0.81 -4.11 -2.23
N ALA A 392 -1.58 -5.12 -2.63
CA ALA A 392 -3.00 -4.97 -2.93
C ALA A 392 -3.80 -4.59 -1.68
N GLU A 393 -3.56 -5.24 -0.54
CA GLU A 393 -4.23 -4.89 0.73
C GLU A 393 -4.01 -3.41 1.08
N LEU A 394 -2.76 -2.93 1.04
CA LEU A 394 -2.44 -1.52 1.31
C LEU A 394 -3.05 -0.58 0.28
N HIS A 395 -3.02 -0.93 -1.01
CA HIS A 395 -3.62 -0.11 -2.06
C HIS A 395 -5.11 0.17 -1.79
N TRP A 396 -5.85 -0.81 -1.27
CA TRP A 396 -7.29 -0.67 -0.97
C TRP A 396 -7.65 -0.10 0.39
N SER A 397 -6.74 -0.13 1.38
CA SER A 397 -7.09 0.18 2.78
C SER A 397 -6.27 1.30 3.42
N TYR A 398 -5.07 1.58 2.88
CA TYR A 398 -4.11 2.46 3.53
C TYR A 398 -4.24 3.92 3.10
N ASP A 399 -4.32 4.79 4.10
CA ASP A 399 -4.27 6.25 4.00
C ASP A 399 -3.61 6.80 5.26
N GLY A 400 -2.27 6.84 5.24
CA GLY A 400 -1.46 7.32 6.36
C GLY A 400 -1.04 8.78 6.22
N ASN A 401 -0.13 9.23 7.09
CA ASN A 401 0.43 10.59 7.06
C ASN A 401 1.89 10.57 6.54
N TYR A 402 2.18 11.33 5.49
CA TYR A 402 3.48 11.43 4.81
C TYR A 402 4.27 12.64 5.30
N TYR A 403 5.54 12.41 5.65
CA TYR A 403 6.48 13.44 6.13
C TYR A 403 7.79 13.35 5.35
N PHE A 404 8.35 14.49 4.92
CA PHE A 404 9.60 14.47 4.13
C PHE A 404 10.82 13.95 4.91
N LEU A 405 10.87 14.20 6.21
CA LEU A 405 12.01 13.88 7.08
C LEU A 405 11.79 12.65 7.99
N SER A 406 10.63 11.99 7.90
CA SER A 406 10.33 10.79 8.70
C SER A 406 9.56 9.77 7.86
N ASN A 407 8.22 9.75 7.91
CA ASN A 407 7.40 8.80 7.15
C ASN A 407 7.36 9.15 5.65
N ASN A 408 8.48 8.92 4.97
CA ASN A 408 8.69 9.21 3.56
C ASN A 408 8.68 7.93 2.71
N CYS A 409 8.94 8.07 1.41
CA CYS A 409 8.92 6.96 0.46
C CYS A 409 9.84 5.80 0.84
N ALA A 410 10.99 6.03 1.49
CA ALA A 410 11.89 4.96 1.91
C ALA A 410 11.33 4.21 3.12
N VAL A 411 10.76 4.94 4.09
CA VAL A 411 10.13 4.36 5.28
C VAL A 411 8.94 3.50 4.87
N GLU A 412 8.03 4.03 4.06
CA GLU A 412 6.85 3.31 3.59
C GLU A 412 7.22 2.09 2.74
N THR A 413 8.22 2.22 1.88
CA THR A 413 8.75 1.09 1.09
C THR A 413 9.29 -0.03 1.99
N LEU A 414 10.07 0.32 3.01
CA LEU A 414 10.59 -0.67 3.96
C LEU A 414 9.48 -1.26 4.85
N SER A 415 8.49 -0.47 5.26
CA SER A 415 7.31 -0.94 5.99
C SER A 415 6.50 -1.95 5.17
N LEU A 416 6.26 -1.66 3.88
CA LEU A 416 5.61 -2.60 2.96
C LEU A 416 6.46 -3.88 2.80
N LEU A 417 7.79 -3.77 2.61
CA LEU A 417 8.66 -4.94 2.50
C LEU A 417 8.60 -5.81 3.77
N ARG A 418 8.62 -5.22 4.98
CA ARG A 418 8.48 -5.95 6.25
C ARG A 418 7.11 -6.62 6.41
N GLY A 419 6.05 -5.89 6.07
CA GLY A 419 4.69 -6.40 6.17
C GLY A 419 4.40 -7.52 5.15
N GLY A 420 4.93 -7.39 3.94
CA GLY A 420 4.70 -8.31 2.82
C GLY A 420 5.67 -9.49 2.77
N VAL A 421 6.89 -9.34 3.28
CA VAL A 421 7.93 -10.37 3.27
C VAL A 421 8.38 -10.62 4.71
N ASP A 422 8.00 -11.78 5.24
CA ASP A 422 8.29 -12.18 6.62
C ASP A 422 9.75 -12.67 6.77
N ARG A 423 10.71 -11.74 6.58
CA ARG A 423 12.14 -11.98 6.73
C ARG A 423 12.70 -11.17 7.88
N GLN A 424 13.42 -11.85 8.76
CA GLN A 424 14.05 -11.22 9.91
C GLN A 424 15.08 -10.17 9.50
N GLU A 425 15.77 -10.36 8.37
CA GLU A 425 16.76 -9.42 7.84
C GLU A 425 16.14 -8.06 7.47
N LEU A 426 14.90 -8.03 6.98
CA LEU A 426 14.18 -6.78 6.71
C LEU A 426 13.78 -6.06 7.99
N SER A 427 13.44 -6.82 9.03
CA SER A 427 13.24 -6.29 10.39
C SER A 427 14.54 -5.70 10.97
N ARG A 428 15.70 -5.84 10.30
CA ARG A 428 16.96 -5.24 10.75
C ARG A 428 17.29 -3.86 10.19
N LEU A 429 16.65 -3.49 9.09
CA LEU A 429 17.08 -2.30 8.35
C LEU A 429 16.53 -1.03 8.99
N GLU A 430 17.34 -0.03 9.30
CA GLU A 430 16.81 1.25 9.81
C GLU A 430 17.38 2.40 9.01
N THR A 431 16.53 3.03 8.20
CA THR A 431 16.90 4.22 7.44
C THR A 431 15.66 4.91 6.93
N ILE A 432 15.71 6.24 6.93
CA ILE A 432 14.71 7.11 6.34
C ILE A 432 15.15 7.60 4.95
N MET A 433 16.32 7.17 4.47
CA MET A 433 16.93 7.68 3.23
C MET A 433 16.76 6.67 2.09
N PRO A 434 16.22 7.07 0.92
CA PRO A 434 16.04 6.17 -0.22
C PRO A 434 17.32 5.49 -0.71
N ASN A 435 18.42 6.22 -0.84
CA ASN A 435 19.72 5.64 -1.21
C ASN A 435 20.28 4.74 -0.10
N GLY A 436 20.15 5.16 1.16
CA GLY A 436 20.60 4.37 2.31
C GLY A 436 19.84 3.05 2.45
N LEU A 437 18.55 3.00 2.07
CA LEU A 437 17.79 1.75 2.05
C LEU A 437 18.34 0.77 1.02
N LEU A 438 18.69 1.25 -0.18
CA LEU A 438 19.33 0.41 -1.19
C LEU A 438 20.69 -0.12 -0.71
N GLU A 439 21.52 0.74 -0.12
CA GLU A 439 22.82 0.34 0.45
C GLU A 439 22.65 -0.76 1.52
N LEU A 440 21.68 -0.61 2.42
CA LEU A 440 21.37 -1.61 3.44
C LEU A 440 20.87 -2.92 2.86
N LEU A 441 19.99 -2.87 1.85
CA LEU A 441 19.50 -4.06 1.14
C LEU A 441 20.65 -4.81 0.47
N LEU A 442 21.57 -4.10 -0.19
CA LEU A 442 22.76 -4.69 -0.81
C LEU A 442 23.70 -5.30 0.24
N ALA A 443 23.99 -4.57 1.33
CA ALA A 443 24.89 -5.01 2.39
C ALA A 443 24.39 -6.29 3.10
N HIS A 444 23.07 -6.47 3.21
CA HIS A 444 22.46 -7.66 3.79
C HIS A 444 22.17 -8.76 2.75
N GLY A 445 22.60 -8.58 1.49
CA GLY A 445 22.38 -9.55 0.42
C GLY A 445 20.91 -9.74 0.03
N LEU A 446 20.06 -8.76 0.34
CA LEU A 446 18.63 -8.74 0.02
C LEU A 446 18.34 -8.14 -1.36
N ALA A 447 19.33 -7.49 -1.98
CA ALA A 447 19.27 -6.98 -3.35
C ALA A 447 20.54 -7.37 -4.13
N ASP A 448 20.48 -7.27 -5.46
CA ASP A 448 21.58 -7.61 -6.36
C ASP A 448 21.89 -6.50 -7.37
N ALA A 449 22.99 -5.78 -7.14
CA ALA A 449 23.48 -4.73 -8.03
C ALA A 449 24.45 -5.24 -9.12
N ASP A 450 24.72 -6.54 -9.22
CA ASP A 450 25.67 -7.07 -10.21
C ASP A 450 25.25 -6.73 -11.65
N LYS A 451 23.94 -6.63 -11.88
CA LYS A 451 23.35 -6.25 -13.18
C LYS A 451 23.63 -4.81 -13.59
N LEU A 452 24.14 -3.97 -12.69
CA LEU A 452 24.52 -2.59 -12.96
C LEU A 452 26.01 -2.40 -13.29
N LYS A 453 26.84 -3.45 -13.15
CA LYS A 453 28.30 -3.38 -13.37
C LYS A 453 28.68 -3.02 -14.81
N ASP A 454 27.92 -3.50 -15.80
CA ASP A 454 28.03 -3.09 -17.20
C ASP A 454 26.91 -2.09 -17.52
N PRO A 455 27.19 -0.78 -17.64
CA PRO A 455 26.17 0.23 -17.89
C PRO A 455 25.43 0.03 -19.21
N ARG A 456 26.09 -0.51 -20.25
CA ARG A 456 25.46 -0.70 -21.57
C ARG A 456 24.47 -1.84 -21.53
N GLU A 457 24.86 -2.95 -20.90
CA GLU A 457 23.97 -4.09 -20.72
C GLU A 457 22.83 -3.75 -19.76
N ALA A 458 23.11 -3.01 -18.69
CA ALA A 458 22.11 -2.51 -17.75
C ALA A 458 21.06 -1.65 -18.46
N LEU A 459 21.47 -0.75 -19.35
CA LEU A 459 20.56 0.05 -20.16
C LEU A 459 19.72 -0.83 -21.11
N ARG A 460 20.38 -1.75 -21.83
CA ARG A 460 19.73 -2.63 -22.81
C ARG A 460 18.65 -3.53 -22.18
N LEU A 461 18.90 -4.04 -20.99
CA LEU A 461 18.00 -4.95 -20.27
C LEU A 461 17.07 -4.22 -19.28
N GLY A 462 17.06 -2.88 -19.28
CA GLY A 462 16.20 -2.06 -18.44
C GLY A 462 16.51 -2.12 -16.94
N TYR A 463 17.75 -2.42 -16.54
CA TYR A 463 18.25 -2.23 -15.17
C TYR A 463 18.63 -0.78 -14.89
N ARG A 464 18.86 0.01 -15.95
CA ARG A 464 19.20 1.41 -15.87
C ARG A 464 18.43 2.18 -16.93
N PHE A 465 17.96 3.37 -16.59
CA PHE A 465 17.39 4.32 -17.53
C PHE A 465 18.12 5.65 -17.36
N ASP A 466 18.89 6.03 -18.38
CA ASP A 466 19.70 7.23 -18.31
C ASP A 466 18.84 8.50 -18.33
N SER A 467 19.29 9.50 -17.58
CA SER A 467 18.79 10.86 -17.76
C SER A 467 19.02 11.33 -19.19
N TYR A 468 18.04 12.03 -19.75
CA TYR A 468 18.20 12.65 -21.07
C TYR A 468 19.20 13.82 -21.06
N ARG A 469 19.67 14.27 -19.89
CA ARG A 469 20.63 15.38 -19.76
C ARG A 469 21.89 15.16 -20.59
N GLU A 470 22.53 14.00 -20.47
CA GLU A 470 23.76 13.70 -21.22
C GLU A 470 23.51 13.66 -22.72
N ARG A 471 22.34 13.15 -23.13
CA ARG A 471 21.93 13.13 -24.54
C ARG A 471 21.70 14.54 -25.06
N TYR A 472 21.04 15.39 -24.30
CA TYR A 472 20.83 16.80 -24.64
C TYR A 472 22.14 17.57 -24.70
N GLN A 473 23.06 17.34 -23.75
CA GLN A 473 24.40 17.91 -23.80
C GLN A 473 25.18 17.42 -25.03
N ALA A 474 25.15 16.13 -25.35
CA ALA A 474 25.82 15.60 -26.53
C ALA A 474 25.26 16.19 -27.83
N MET A 475 23.93 16.38 -27.93
CA MET A 475 23.32 17.07 -29.06
C MET A 475 23.74 18.55 -29.10
N PHE A 476 23.81 19.20 -27.95
CA PHE A 476 24.31 20.57 -27.84
C PHE A 476 25.77 20.71 -28.28
N GLU A 477 26.66 19.77 -27.95
CA GLU A 477 28.05 19.79 -28.44
C GLU A 477 28.14 19.68 -29.98
N VAL A 478 27.22 18.95 -30.62
CA VAL A 478 27.11 18.93 -32.09
C VAL A 478 26.70 20.31 -32.62
N ILE A 479 25.73 20.96 -31.97
CA ILE A 479 25.29 22.32 -32.32
C ILE A 479 26.45 23.31 -32.16
N LYS A 480 27.14 23.28 -31.02
CA LYS A 480 28.28 24.15 -30.71
C LYS A 480 29.43 23.99 -31.70
N SER A 481 29.87 22.76 -31.95
CA SER A 481 30.99 22.48 -32.86
C SER A 481 30.70 22.86 -34.32
N ARG A 482 29.45 22.75 -34.78
CA ARG A 482 29.08 23.01 -36.19
C ARG A 482 28.59 24.42 -36.46
N LEU A 483 27.86 25.02 -35.52
CA LEU A 483 27.27 26.35 -35.70
C LEU A 483 28.04 27.46 -35.00
N GLY A 484 28.93 27.12 -34.06
CA GLY A 484 29.72 28.11 -33.30
C GLY A 484 28.84 28.96 -32.40
N VAL A 485 27.85 28.36 -31.73
CA VAL A 485 26.96 29.08 -30.82
C VAL A 485 27.75 29.56 -29.58
N PRO A 486 27.40 30.73 -29.00
CA PRO A 486 28.17 31.32 -27.90
C PRO A 486 27.98 30.62 -26.55
N GLU A 487 26.93 29.80 -26.38
CA GLU A 487 26.64 29.12 -25.14
C GLU A 487 27.62 27.96 -24.85
N ASP A 488 27.90 27.73 -23.57
CA ASP A 488 28.85 26.71 -23.12
C ASP A 488 28.22 25.39 -22.68
N SER A 489 26.92 25.38 -22.39
CA SER A 489 26.20 24.17 -22.01
C SER A 489 24.78 24.15 -22.56
N VAL A 490 24.17 22.95 -22.55
CA VAL A 490 22.77 22.81 -22.95
C VAL A 490 21.85 23.60 -22.04
N GLU A 491 22.15 23.73 -20.76
CA GLU A 491 21.35 24.53 -19.82
C GLU A 491 21.36 26.01 -20.19
N GLN A 492 22.54 26.57 -20.53
CA GLN A 492 22.66 27.95 -21.02
C GLN A 492 21.89 28.15 -22.33
N TRP A 493 21.97 27.18 -23.24
CA TRP A 493 21.18 27.19 -24.46
C TRP A 493 19.68 27.16 -24.20
N LEU A 494 19.22 26.32 -23.27
CA LEU A 494 17.82 26.23 -22.87
C LEU A 494 17.33 27.47 -22.10
N ASP A 495 18.24 28.28 -21.55
CA ASP A 495 17.93 29.58 -20.92
C ASP A 495 17.74 30.71 -21.95
N THR A 496 18.21 30.53 -23.20
CA THR A 496 17.95 31.50 -24.27
C THR A 496 16.48 31.53 -24.67
N LYS A 497 16.02 32.62 -25.31
CA LYS A 497 14.66 32.67 -25.86
C LYS A 497 14.56 31.86 -27.15
N ALA A 498 13.44 31.19 -27.35
CA ALA A 498 13.16 30.43 -28.57
C ALA A 498 13.26 31.26 -29.85
N SER A 499 12.87 32.54 -29.79
CA SER A 499 13.03 33.47 -30.91
C SER A 499 14.50 33.63 -31.35
N ASP A 500 15.42 33.66 -30.38
CA ASP A 500 16.83 33.94 -30.63
C ASP A 500 17.56 32.69 -31.16
N ARG A 501 17.03 31.49 -30.86
CA ARG A 501 17.55 30.23 -31.38
C ARG A 501 17.27 30.02 -32.87
N ARG A 502 16.18 30.59 -33.42
CA ARG A 502 15.77 30.41 -34.83
C ARG A 502 16.85 30.74 -35.84
N ARG A 503 17.68 31.76 -35.58
CA ARG A 503 18.74 32.20 -36.50
C ARG A 503 19.75 31.10 -36.86
N TRP A 504 19.85 30.07 -36.02
CA TRP A 504 20.76 28.95 -36.21
C TRP A 504 20.20 27.86 -37.12
N PHE A 505 18.88 27.79 -37.31
CA PHE A 505 18.22 26.68 -38.00
C PHE A 505 18.54 26.65 -39.50
N VAL A 506 18.56 27.82 -40.14
CA VAL A 506 18.86 27.97 -41.58
C VAL A 506 20.25 27.43 -41.94
N ARG A 507 21.20 27.55 -41.01
CA ARG A 507 22.60 27.09 -41.20
C ARG A 507 22.81 25.63 -40.84
N ALA A 508 21.80 24.97 -40.29
CA ALA A 508 21.92 23.60 -39.80
C ALA A 508 21.88 22.60 -40.95
N ASP A 509 22.89 21.74 -41.05
CA ASP A 509 22.85 20.54 -41.88
C ASP A 509 21.98 19.45 -41.25
N LEU A 510 21.81 18.30 -41.92
CA LEU A 510 20.88 17.25 -41.49
C LEU A 510 21.12 16.80 -40.04
N ARG A 511 22.39 16.59 -39.68
CA ARG A 511 22.79 16.13 -38.33
C ARG A 511 22.54 17.22 -37.29
N THR A 512 22.87 18.46 -37.63
CA THR A 512 22.71 19.61 -36.73
C THR A 512 21.24 19.97 -36.54
N ALA A 513 20.42 19.88 -37.59
CA ALA A 513 18.98 20.10 -37.53
C ALA A 513 18.29 19.04 -36.65
N ALA A 514 18.74 17.78 -36.72
CA ALA A 514 18.26 16.72 -35.82
C ALA A 514 18.65 16.99 -34.35
N ALA A 515 19.88 17.45 -34.11
CA ALA A 515 20.34 17.85 -32.78
C ALA A 515 19.54 19.04 -32.23
N LEU A 516 19.32 20.07 -33.05
CA LEU A 516 18.49 21.23 -32.70
C LEU A 516 17.06 20.81 -32.37
N LEU A 517 16.46 19.89 -33.14
CA LEU A 517 15.11 19.39 -32.87
C LEU A 517 15.01 18.75 -31.48
N LEU A 518 15.97 17.91 -31.10
CA LEU A 518 15.99 17.24 -29.79
C LEU A 518 16.17 18.23 -28.63
N VAL A 519 17.07 19.21 -28.79
CA VAL A 519 17.31 20.22 -27.74
C VAL A 519 16.13 21.21 -27.65
N GLU A 520 15.46 21.51 -28.77
CA GLU A 520 14.25 22.34 -28.77
C GLU A 520 13.05 21.63 -28.11
N GLN A 521 12.94 20.31 -28.25
CA GLN A 521 11.99 19.51 -27.48
C GLN A 521 12.29 19.59 -25.97
N ALA A 522 13.57 19.53 -25.58
CA ALA A 522 13.97 19.74 -24.19
C ALA A 522 13.59 21.14 -23.67
N ALA A 523 13.69 22.17 -24.52
CA ALA A 523 13.22 23.51 -24.19
C ALA A 523 11.70 23.52 -23.93
N GLN A 524 10.92 22.84 -24.78
CA GLN A 524 9.47 22.72 -24.58
C GLN A 524 9.14 22.10 -23.22
N PHE A 525 9.75 20.96 -22.89
CA PHE A 525 9.51 20.29 -21.60
C PHE A 525 9.86 21.19 -20.41
N ARG A 526 10.99 21.89 -20.48
CA ARG A 526 11.41 22.84 -19.44
C ARG A 526 10.40 23.98 -19.28
N GLN A 527 9.90 24.54 -20.37
CA GLN A 527 8.91 25.61 -20.33
C GLN A 527 7.57 25.13 -19.76
N LEU A 528 7.16 23.89 -20.04
CA LEU A 528 5.94 23.30 -19.47
C LEU A 528 6.08 23.11 -17.94
N LEU A 529 7.24 22.65 -17.46
CA LEU A 529 7.53 22.54 -16.03
C LEU A 529 7.49 23.90 -15.32
N LEU A 530 8.14 24.91 -15.90
CA LEU A 530 8.10 26.28 -15.38
C LEU A 530 6.69 26.88 -15.40
N SER A 531 5.91 26.60 -16.44
CA SER A 531 4.50 27.01 -16.54
C SER A 531 3.66 26.40 -15.42
N ARG A 532 3.85 25.10 -15.15
CA ARG A 532 3.16 24.41 -14.05
C ARG A 532 3.50 25.04 -12.70
N ASP A 533 4.78 25.32 -12.43
CA ASP A 533 5.22 25.96 -11.18
C ASP A 533 4.71 27.41 -11.04
N GLU A 534 4.68 28.16 -12.14
CA GLU A 534 4.11 29.50 -12.16
C GLU A 534 2.60 29.51 -11.92
N LEU A 535 1.84 28.69 -12.65
CA LEU A 535 0.39 28.54 -12.48
C LEU A 535 0.06 28.14 -11.04
N LYS A 536 0.83 27.21 -10.50
CA LYS A 536 0.76 26.80 -9.10
C LYS A 536 0.95 27.99 -8.17
N ARG A 537 2.05 28.75 -8.29
CA ARG A 537 2.32 29.94 -7.46
C ARG A 537 1.21 31.00 -7.57
N ARG A 538 0.76 31.30 -8.79
CA ARG A 538 -0.33 32.27 -9.06
C ARG A 538 -1.65 31.84 -8.43
N TYR A 539 -2.01 30.57 -8.55
CA TYR A 539 -3.20 30.01 -7.92
C TYR A 539 -3.18 30.22 -6.40
N LEU A 540 -2.01 30.04 -5.78
CA LEU A 540 -1.86 30.13 -4.33
C LEU A 540 -1.85 31.58 -3.84
N SER A 541 -1.23 32.50 -4.59
CA SER A 541 -1.16 33.92 -4.22
C SER A 541 -2.49 34.66 -4.40
N ASN A 542 -3.34 34.22 -5.33
CA ASN A 542 -4.62 34.89 -5.65
C ASN A 542 -5.84 34.28 -4.94
N ARG A 543 -5.63 33.39 -3.97
CA ARG A 543 -6.71 32.75 -3.20
C ARG A 543 -7.55 33.76 -2.39
N GLU A 544 -7.02 34.95 -2.12
CA GLU A 544 -7.67 36.01 -1.33
C GLU A 544 -8.44 37.04 -2.18
N GLN A 545 -8.15 37.19 -3.48
CA GLN A 545 -8.88 38.07 -4.43
C GLN A 545 -8.83 37.52 -5.88
N PRO A 546 -9.69 36.54 -6.22
CA PRO A 546 -9.70 35.95 -7.56
C PRO A 546 -10.35 36.88 -8.59
N GLY A 547 -9.69 37.15 -9.72
CA GLY A 547 -10.34 37.69 -10.92
C GLY A 547 -11.20 36.64 -11.63
N ASP A 548 -12.15 37.06 -12.48
CA ASP A 548 -13.16 36.18 -13.12
C ASP A 548 -12.59 34.94 -13.84
N GLY A 549 -11.45 35.07 -14.53
CA GLY A 549 -10.79 33.94 -15.21
C GLY A 549 -10.15 32.93 -14.25
N MET A 550 -9.65 33.39 -13.10
CA MET A 550 -9.10 32.50 -12.07
C MET A 550 -10.21 31.76 -11.31
N ALA A 551 -11.38 32.36 -11.13
CA ALA A 551 -12.49 31.71 -10.42
C ALA A 551 -12.99 30.45 -11.15
N ARG A 552 -13.09 30.49 -12.49
CA ARG A 552 -13.48 29.31 -13.30
C ARG A 552 -12.40 28.22 -13.28
N ALA A 553 -11.15 28.61 -13.46
CA ALA A 553 -10.03 27.67 -13.39
C ALA A 553 -9.86 27.06 -12.00
N ASP A 554 -10.11 27.82 -10.94
CA ASP A 554 -10.13 27.34 -9.56
C ASP A 554 -11.26 26.33 -9.33
N ALA A 555 -12.48 26.64 -9.80
CA ALA A 555 -13.59 25.70 -9.73
C ALA A 555 -13.29 24.38 -10.47
N MET A 556 -12.71 24.45 -11.67
CA MET A 556 -12.34 23.27 -12.46
C MET A 556 -11.17 22.50 -11.84
N LEU A 557 -10.17 23.19 -11.28
CA LEU A 557 -9.05 22.54 -10.61
C LEU A 557 -9.49 21.86 -9.31
N LYS A 558 -10.37 22.49 -8.53
CA LYS A 558 -11.03 21.85 -7.38
C LYS A 558 -11.83 20.63 -7.82
N GLU A 559 -12.57 20.73 -8.93
CA GLU A 559 -13.31 19.60 -9.48
C GLU A 559 -12.39 18.47 -9.94
N ILE A 560 -11.23 18.77 -10.53
CA ILE A 560 -10.21 17.78 -10.94
C ILE A 560 -9.57 17.12 -9.73
N LEU A 561 -9.16 17.90 -8.73
CA LEU A 561 -8.55 17.37 -7.51
C LEU A 561 -9.55 16.45 -6.79
N ALA A 562 -10.78 16.94 -6.57
CA ALA A 562 -11.88 16.14 -6.04
C ALA A 562 -12.25 14.96 -6.94
N SER A 563 -11.95 15.02 -8.25
CA SER A 563 -12.19 13.94 -9.21
C SER A 563 -11.08 12.88 -9.25
N SER A 564 -9.87 13.26 -8.85
CA SER A 564 -8.67 12.41 -8.91
C SER A 564 -8.40 11.64 -7.63
N SER A 565 -9.08 11.96 -6.53
CA SER A 565 -8.93 11.34 -5.20
C SER A 565 -8.96 9.80 -5.27
N TYR A 566 -9.87 9.23 -6.05
CA TYR A 566 -10.08 7.78 -6.19
C TYR A 566 -8.86 7.00 -6.70
N LEU A 567 -7.98 7.64 -7.49
CA LEU A 567 -6.75 6.98 -7.98
C LEU A 567 -5.76 6.74 -6.83
N SER A 568 -5.89 7.52 -5.76
CA SER A 568 -5.11 7.39 -4.54
C SER A 568 -5.86 6.69 -3.42
N ARG A 569 -7.21 6.77 -3.42
CA ARG A 569 -8.13 6.11 -2.48
C ARG A 569 -9.14 5.25 -3.25
N PRO A 570 -8.73 4.09 -3.77
CA PRO A 570 -9.59 3.26 -4.61
C PRO A 570 -10.85 2.76 -3.88
N ALA A 571 -10.81 2.68 -2.54
CA ALA A 571 -11.98 2.33 -1.72
C ALA A 571 -13.20 3.23 -1.95
N GLU A 572 -13.00 4.50 -2.33
CA GLU A 572 -14.09 5.45 -2.64
C GLU A 572 -14.98 4.98 -3.80
N LEU A 573 -14.52 4.05 -4.65
CA LEU A 573 -15.32 3.48 -5.75
C LEU A 573 -16.39 2.48 -5.30
N LEU A 574 -16.38 2.07 -4.04
CA LEU A 574 -17.31 1.06 -3.50
C LEU A 574 -18.28 1.61 -2.46
N ASP A 575 -18.33 2.93 -2.24
CA ASP A 575 -19.28 3.61 -1.33
C ASP A 575 -19.36 2.95 0.06
N ASP A 576 -18.21 2.54 0.61
CA ASP A 576 -18.07 1.82 1.90
C ASP A 576 -18.80 0.45 1.99
N GLU A 577 -19.29 -0.10 0.88
CA GLU A 577 -19.89 -1.45 0.86
C GLU A 577 -18.81 -2.55 0.91
N GLY A 578 -18.93 -3.47 1.87
CA GLY A 578 -18.00 -4.57 2.06
C GLY A 578 -16.69 -4.15 2.73
N TYR A 579 -15.75 -5.09 2.89
CA TYR A 579 -14.45 -4.83 3.50
C TYR A 579 -13.32 -5.67 2.88
N GLY A 580 -12.08 -5.30 3.22
CA GLY A 580 -10.87 -5.93 2.72
C GLY A 580 -10.67 -5.74 1.21
N LEU A 581 -9.94 -6.65 0.58
CA LEU A 581 -9.80 -6.69 -0.88
C LEU A 581 -11.18 -6.81 -1.55
N PRO A 582 -11.42 -6.11 -2.66
CA PRO A 582 -12.64 -6.28 -3.43
C PRO A 582 -12.78 -7.72 -3.94
N GLN A 583 -13.99 -8.25 -3.82
CA GLN A 583 -14.35 -9.60 -4.22
C GLN A 583 -14.90 -9.62 -5.66
N ALA A 584 -15.01 -10.82 -6.24
CA ALA A 584 -15.47 -10.99 -7.62
C ALA A 584 -16.85 -10.36 -7.90
N SER A 585 -17.76 -10.36 -6.92
CA SER A 585 -19.07 -9.72 -7.02
C SER A 585 -19.00 -8.20 -7.10
N GLU A 586 -17.94 -7.58 -6.60
CA GLU A 586 -17.71 -6.13 -6.61
C GLU A 586 -17.06 -5.66 -7.93
N TRP A 587 -16.51 -6.59 -8.73
CA TRP A 587 -15.74 -6.27 -9.95
C TRP A 587 -16.52 -5.45 -10.98
N GLN A 588 -17.76 -5.85 -11.29
CA GLN A 588 -18.56 -5.15 -12.30
C GLN A 588 -18.87 -3.71 -11.87
N ARG A 589 -19.08 -3.49 -10.57
CA ARG A 589 -19.29 -2.14 -10.02
C ARG A 589 -18.01 -1.32 -10.09
N LEU A 590 -16.87 -1.90 -9.72
CA LEU A 590 -15.56 -1.25 -9.83
C LEU A 590 -15.23 -0.84 -11.26
N GLU A 591 -15.43 -1.74 -12.22
CA GLU A 591 -15.17 -1.47 -13.64
C GLU A 591 -16.03 -0.31 -14.14
N LYS A 592 -17.32 -0.31 -13.80
CA LYS A 592 -18.24 0.78 -14.13
C LYS A 592 -17.82 2.10 -13.47
N ALA A 593 -17.64 2.12 -12.15
CA ALA A 593 -17.34 3.33 -11.39
C ALA A 593 -15.98 3.93 -11.80
N SER A 594 -14.96 3.08 -11.97
CA SER A 594 -13.65 3.51 -12.43
C SER A 594 -13.69 4.05 -13.87
N GLY A 595 -14.44 3.40 -14.77
CA GLY A 595 -14.62 3.88 -16.14
C GLY A 595 -15.36 5.22 -16.23
N GLU A 596 -16.44 5.41 -15.46
CA GLU A 596 -17.18 6.67 -15.39
C GLU A 596 -16.31 7.81 -14.86
N ARG A 597 -15.52 7.51 -13.82
CA ARG A 597 -14.61 8.48 -13.21
C ARG A 597 -13.47 8.88 -14.13
N GLN A 598 -12.89 7.91 -14.84
CA GLN A 598 -11.88 8.15 -15.86
C GLN A 598 -12.42 9.00 -17.01
N ALA A 599 -13.61 8.69 -17.52
CA ALA A 599 -14.24 9.48 -18.58
C ALA A 599 -14.52 10.93 -18.12
N ARG A 600 -14.89 11.14 -16.84
CA ARG A 600 -15.02 12.48 -16.26
C ARG A 600 -13.68 13.20 -16.20
N MET A 601 -12.62 12.53 -15.75
CA MET A 601 -11.26 13.09 -15.71
C MET A 601 -10.78 13.54 -17.09
N ASN A 602 -11.06 12.77 -18.15
CA ASN A 602 -10.67 13.12 -19.52
C ASN A 602 -11.33 14.43 -19.97
N ARG A 603 -12.65 14.53 -19.75
CA ARG A 603 -13.39 15.75 -20.06
C ARG A 603 -12.86 16.94 -19.27
N LEU A 604 -12.58 16.77 -17.98
CA LEU A 604 -12.05 17.84 -17.13
C LEU A 604 -10.64 18.26 -17.57
N ALA A 605 -9.76 17.32 -17.92
CA ALA A 605 -8.42 17.59 -18.42
C ALA A 605 -8.47 18.37 -19.74
N ASP A 606 -9.32 17.97 -20.68
CA ASP A 606 -9.50 18.66 -21.98
C ASP A 606 -10.02 20.10 -21.81
N MET A 607 -10.92 20.31 -20.84
CA MET A 607 -11.41 21.65 -20.53
C MET A 607 -10.34 22.47 -19.80
N LEU A 608 -9.59 21.88 -18.87
CA LEU A 608 -8.52 22.55 -18.14
C LEU A 608 -7.40 22.99 -19.07
N ASP A 609 -6.98 22.19 -20.05
CA ASP A 609 -5.93 22.59 -21.00
C ASP A 609 -6.28 23.90 -21.73
N LYS A 610 -7.55 24.05 -22.12
CA LYS A 610 -8.04 25.27 -22.80
C LYS A 610 -8.02 26.50 -21.89
N GLU A 611 -8.46 26.34 -20.64
CA GLU A 611 -8.50 27.43 -19.66
C GLU A 611 -7.11 27.79 -19.11
N VAL A 612 -6.27 26.80 -18.84
CA VAL A 612 -4.91 26.99 -18.32
C VAL A 612 -4.05 27.77 -19.30
N ARG A 613 -4.20 27.55 -20.61
CA ARG A 613 -3.52 28.36 -21.64
C ARG A 613 -3.78 29.86 -21.44
N LEU A 614 -4.97 30.25 -20.98
CA LEU A 614 -5.34 31.65 -20.72
C LEU A 614 -4.73 32.21 -19.42
N LEU A 615 -4.38 31.34 -18.47
CA LEU A 615 -3.80 31.70 -17.16
C LEU A 615 -2.27 31.79 -17.16
N VAL A 616 -1.63 31.06 -18.07
CA VAL A 616 -0.18 31.17 -18.31
C VAL A 616 0.12 32.61 -18.74
N ASN A 617 1.19 33.17 -18.17
CA ASN A 617 1.56 34.55 -18.45
C ASN A 617 1.85 34.77 -19.94
N ALA A 618 1.73 36.02 -20.40
CA ALA A 618 1.89 36.34 -21.82
C ALA A 618 3.28 35.96 -22.34
N ASP A 619 4.34 36.21 -21.55
CA ASP A 619 5.72 35.94 -21.94
C ASP A 619 6.01 34.44 -22.14
N ARG A 620 5.48 33.59 -21.27
CA ARG A 620 5.62 32.13 -21.26
C ARG A 620 4.77 31.51 -22.35
N ARG A 621 3.57 32.03 -22.57
CA ARG A 621 2.73 31.61 -23.70
C ARG A 621 3.44 31.91 -25.02
N ALA A 622 3.98 33.13 -25.17
CA ALA A 622 4.76 33.52 -26.33
C ALA A 622 6.02 32.65 -26.49
N GLU A 623 6.71 32.31 -25.40
CA GLU A 623 7.87 31.41 -25.44
C GLU A 623 7.46 29.99 -25.90
N LEU A 624 6.40 29.41 -25.35
CA LEU A 624 5.88 28.09 -25.77
C LEU A 624 5.45 28.09 -27.24
N GLU A 625 4.70 29.10 -27.69
CA GLU A 625 4.30 29.27 -29.10
C GLU A 625 5.54 29.40 -30.00
N ASN A 626 6.57 30.11 -29.54
CA ASN A 626 7.80 30.25 -30.30
C ASN A 626 8.56 28.92 -30.43
N ILE A 627 8.58 28.11 -29.37
CA ILE A 627 9.16 26.76 -29.37
C ILE A 627 8.36 25.83 -30.30
N GLU A 628 7.02 25.85 -30.24
CA GLU A 628 6.17 25.08 -31.15
C GLU A 628 6.44 25.44 -32.62
N GLY A 629 6.60 26.75 -32.90
CA GLY A 629 7.02 27.24 -34.20
C GLY A 629 8.41 26.72 -34.60
N ASN A 630 9.38 26.72 -33.68
CA ASN A 630 10.72 26.20 -33.90
C ASN A 630 10.72 24.71 -34.25
N LEU A 631 9.95 23.90 -33.50
CA LEU A 631 9.81 22.47 -33.74
C LEU A 631 9.20 22.18 -35.12
N ALA A 632 8.19 22.95 -35.53
CA ALA A 632 7.58 22.83 -36.84
C ALA A 632 8.55 23.21 -37.98
N GLU A 633 9.32 24.29 -37.80
CA GLU A 633 10.34 24.75 -38.75
C GLU A 633 11.47 23.73 -38.89
N LEU A 634 12.06 23.28 -37.78
CA LEU A 634 13.10 22.27 -37.76
C LEU A 634 12.61 20.95 -38.37
N GLY A 635 11.38 20.54 -38.09
CA GLY A 635 10.76 19.36 -38.71
C GLY A 635 10.63 19.49 -40.22
N LYS A 636 10.25 20.68 -40.74
CA LYS A 636 10.22 20.95 -42.19
C LYS A 636 11.60 20.95 -42.81
N HIS A 637 12.55 21.65 -42.18
CA HIS A 637 13.94 21.76 -42.65
C HIS A 637 14.62 20.40 -42.72
N LEU A 638 14.43 19.56 -41.70
CA LEU A 638 14.99 18.21 -41.64
C LEU A 638 14.43 17.30 -42.75
N ARG A 639 13.13 17.39 -43.04
CA ARG A 639 12.52 16.68 -44.19
C ARG A 639 13.08 17.17 -45.54
N GLN A 640 13.31 18.48 -45.69
CA GLN A 640 13.90 19.04 -46.90
C GLN A 640 15.36 18.56 -47.10
N LEU A 641 16.17 18.61 -46.04
CA LEU A 641 17.55 18.13 -46.06
C LEU A 641 17.63 16.60 -46.32
N HIS A 642 16.73 15.82 -45.71
CA HIS A 642 16.64 14.37 -45.96
C HIS A 642 16.30 14.07 -47.42
N LYS A 643 15.34 14.80 -48.00
CA LYS A 643 14.98 14.68 -49.43
C LYS A 643 16.14 15.08 -50.34
N ALA A 644 16.83 16.18 -50.04
CA ALA A 644 17.99 16.64 -50.81
C ALA A 644 19.18 15.67 -50.74
N GLY A 645 19.31 14.92 -49.64
CA GLY A 645 20.32 13.88 -49.44
C GLY A 645 19.96 12.50 -50.03
N GLY A 646 18.86 12.38 -50.79
CA GLY A 646 18.44 11.10 -51.39
C GLY A 646 17.77 10.13 -50.42
N GLY A 647 17.27 10.61 -49.28
CA GLY A 647 16.62 9.81 -48.26
C GLY A 647 15.25 9.25 -48.68
N LEU A 648 14.90 8.09 -48.13
CA LEU A 648 13.65 7.37 -48.43
C LEU A 648 12.43 8.23 -48.05
N VAL A 649 11.49 8.39 -48.99
CA VAL A 649 10.20 9.07 -48.79
C VAL A 649 9.14 7.99 -48.65
N LEU A 650 8.53 7.87 -47.46
CA LEU A 650 7.36 7.02 -47.27
C LEU A 650 6.11 7.73 -47.85
N PRO A 651 5.14 6.97 -48.43
CA PRO A 651 3.95 7.53 -49.07
C PRO A 651 3.10 8.43 -48.17
#